data_AF-A0A959SXK6-F1
#
_entry.id   AF-A0A959SXK6-F1
#
_cell.length_a   1.000
_cell.length_b   1.000
_cell.length_c   1.000
_cell.angle_alpha   90.00
_cell.angle_beta   90.00
_cell.angle_gamma   90.00
#
_symmetry.space_group_name_H-M   'P 1'
#
loop_
_entity.id
_entity.type
_entity.pdbx_description
1 polymer ?
#
loop_
_entity_poly.entity_id
_entity_poly.type
_entity_poly.pdbx_seq_one_letter_code
_entity_poly.pdbx_strand_id
1 'polypeptide(L)'
;MKVTFTRIYQLIILLAFPVFVVAQKDYNVLLHSGKFVPAENISSISNNDAIMQSSLYQDKFYILIQFRALPDQPTKDRLKNAGIELIDYIPNLSYTAAVNKNTDISILKTFPVRSIYRFENIQKTVPALMRNEVPYYAIKQAGYADLFIITYEKLAAPGISSSISALGGSILEDMPSFRTFTIRIPFANIQNLISMPFVQWAEPIDPPNELENLPGRTLHRVNILNDGVRNLKGDGINVGIWDEGEIGAHLDFSPAGRVTQVENSSPSLHSTHCAGTILGKGLINPIARGMAPNANLYSYNFSGNIQNEMAAGIPANNLVVSSHSYGSTQTCGLNGAGVIYSTTSRNTDINLNDFPYHLHIHSAGNSQTACTGGWSTITGSGKSAKNNILVANITSSEALSGSSSCGPVQDGRVKPEISAMGTSVFSTSTPANSYATLSGTSMATPGIAGSVTLLVQRYKQLNANALPPSTLIKNTILNTANDLGNPGPDYRFGYGRINALEAVKILEDSRYALNTVTTGGQNDVMINVPSGAARLRVMLTWNDPAGAANANPALVNNLDLSVINGATTTLPWILDPNNPGTPATRGVDVVSNIEQVTIDNPASGSYTLRVNGLAVPTGPSQEYALTWSVEMPYIEVTYPNGGEKFASGFSETITWNNAGVSGNQTVEYSTNNGSSWTTIGTVSSTVTRLSWSPPSVSTNTALIRVTSGALSDQSDANFDITGKVTSFAASGVSCNAGEVVFGWNAASNATHYDIYRLDETTAEYVLLASDLTGTSYTATGLTPNASMWFTIRAKNNTTGAVSERANAVNVTVSNGGGGLGAVGTINGQTNICGTPVTEAYSIATVTGATSYTWTAPPGATVVAGQGTTSVNITYNNGSSSGNVSVFASNGACSTTPSNLAVSVGTTSLAPPTSGGDQLQTVCPPNSLPTLTATASVPTGYSIVWYNAASGGTVVTNPTWNSNGSIIYYAAIVDNNTGCEGATRTAVTLTINSIPVAS
;
A
#
# COMPACT_ATOMS: atom_id res chain seq x y z
N MET A 1 -85.17 56.93 -38.77
CA MET A 1 -83.93 56.82 -37.97
C MET A 1 -83.35 55.41 -38.12
N LYS A 2 -82.06 55.21 -37.81
CA LYS A 2 -81.27 53.95 -37.90
C LYS A 2 -82.10 52.68 -37.66
N VAL A 3 -82.29 51.77 -38.63
CA VAL A 3 -81.36 50.78 -39.24
C VAL A 3 -81.25 49.47 -38.43
N THR A 4 -81.70 48.40 -39.10
CA THR A 4 -81.51 46.94 -38.99
C THR A 4 -80.16 46.45 -38.37
N PHE A 5 -80.00 45.22 -37.84
CA PHE A 5 -80.32 43.90 -38.45
C PHE A 5 -80.38 42.74 -37.42
N THR A 6 -80.95 41.60 -37.84
CA THR A 6 -81.02 40.29 -37.12
C THR A 6 -79.67 39.60 -36.93
N ARG A 7 -79.54 38.69 -35.93
CA ARG A 7 -78.45 37.69 -35.85
C ARG A 7 -78.97 36.26 -35.91
N ILE A 8 -78.21 35.40 -36.59
CA ILE A 8 -78.40 33.95 -36.70
C ILE A 8 -77.26 33.27 -35.93
N TYR A 9 -77.55 32.15 -35.26
CA TYR A 9 -76.53 31.23 -34.74
C TYR A 9 -76.41 30.02 -35.67
N GLN A 10 -75.19 29.62 -36.01
CA GLN A 10 -74.88 28.36 -36.67
C GLN A 10 -73.88 27.55 -35.83
N LEU A 11 -73.97 26.22 -35.94
CA LEU A 11 -73.02 25.28 -35.36
C LEU A 11 -71.64 25.42 -36.02
N ILE A 12 -70.57 25.29 -35.23
CA ILE A 12 -69.20 25.07 -35.73
C ILE A 12 -68.75 23.68 -35.26
N ILE A 13 -68.37 22.84 -36.21
CA ILE A 13 -67.73 21.54 -35.95
C ILE A 13 -66.22 21.77 -35.87
N LEU A 14 -65.59 21.40 -34.75
CA LEU A 14 -64.14 21.40 -34.65
C LEU A 14 -63.56 20.15 -35.29
N LEU A 15 -62.79 20.32 -36.37
CA LEU A 15 -61.89 19.30 -36.90
C LEU A 15 -60.52 19.46 -36.24
N ALA A 16 -60.11 18.49 -35.44
CA ALA A 16 -58.79 18.46 -34.83
C ALA A 16 -57.73 17.95 -35.84
N PHE A 17 -56.83 18.83 -36.26
CA PHE A 17 -55.62 18.43 -36.98
C PHE A 17 -54.51 18.07 -35.98
N PRO A 18 -53.81 16.92 -36.13
CA PRO A 18 -52.63 16.62 -35.33
C PRO A 18 -51.45 17.50 -35.77
N VAL A 19 -51.05 18.44 -34.91
CA VAL A 19 -49.83 19.23 -35.12
C VAL A 19 -48.62 18.39 -34.75
N PHE A 20 -47.94 17.86 -35.76
CA PHE A 20 -46.63 17.25 -35.57
C PHE A 20 -45.60 18.32 -35.21
N VAL A 21 -45.28 18.45 -33.92
CA VAL A 21 -44.16 19.26 -33.44
C VAL A 21 -42.86 18.54 -33.81
N VAL A 22 -42.32 18.87 -34.98
CA VAL A 22 -40.97 18.45 -35.36
C VAL A 22 -39.98 19.21 -34.47
N ALA A 23 -39.34 18.50 -33.54
CA ALA A 23 -38.31 19.07 -32.70
C ALA A 23 -37.18 19.68 -33.57
N GLN A 24 -36.87 20.95 -33.35
CA GLN A 24 -35.79 21.63 -34.05
C GLN A 24 -34.46 21.00 -33.63
N LYS A 25 -33.81 20.27 -34.54
CA LYS A 25 -32.51 19.64 -34.29
C LYS A 25 -31.48 20.69 -33.87
N ASP A 26 -30.81 20.42 -32.76
CA ASP A 26 -29.69 21.24 -32.32
C ASP A 26 -28.44 20.97 -33.18
N TYR A 27 -27.72 22.04 -33.48
CA TYR A 27 -26.50 22.07 -34.26
C TYR A 27 -25.39 22.87 -33.55
N ASN A 28 -25.56 23.22 -32.27
CA ASN A 28 -24.52 23.84 -31.45
C ASN A 28 -23.37 22.85 -31.23
N VAL A 29 -22.21 23.10 -31.82
CA VAL A 29 -20.95 22.45 -31.46
C VAL A 29 -20.54 22.99 -30.09
N LEU A 30 -20.31 22.08 -29.14
CA LEU A 30 -19.99 22.39 -27.74
C LEU A 30 -18.52 22.08 -27.46
N LEU A 31 -17.74 23.08 -27.03
CA LEU A 31 -16.32 22.98 -26.69
C LEU A 31 -16.03 23.73 -25.38
N HIS A 32 -14.87 23.47 -24.75
CA HIS A 32 -14.42 24.22 -23.56
C HIS A 32 -14.31 25.75 -23.77
N SER A 33 -14.12 26.21 -25.00
CA SER A 33 -14.08 27.63 -25.37
C SER A 33 -15.47 28.27 -25.56
N GLY A 34 -16.56 27.51 -25.43
CA GLY A 34 -17.94 27.95 -25.64
C GLY A 34 -18.68 27.14 -26.69
N LYS A 35 -19.89 27.60 -27.04
CA LYS A 35 -20.76 26.98 -28.05
C LYS A 35 -20.88 27.85 -29.30
N PHE A 36 -20.95 27.22 -30.47
CA PHE A 36 -21.19 27.88 -31.75
C PHE A 36 -21.96 26.96 -32.69
N VAL A 37 -22.71 27.53 -33.65
CA VAL A 37 -23.34 26.77 -34.73
C VAL A 37 -22.52 26.99 -36.00
N PRO A 38 -21.88 25.95 -36.58
CA PRO A 38 -21.21 26.07 -37.87
C PRO A 38 -22.16 26.58 -38.96
N ALA A 39 -21.65 27.43 -39.86
CA ALA A 39 -22.40 27.88 -41.01
C ALA A 39 -22.62 26.72 -42.01
N GLU A 40 -23.84 26.62 -42.55
CA GLU A 40 -24.19 25.57 -43.51
C GLU A 40 -23.57 25.87 -44.89
N ASN A 41 -22.44 25.21 -45.20
CA ASN A 41 -21.58 25.52 -46.34
C ASN A 41 -21.31 24.33 -47.28
N ILE A 42 -21.92 23.16 -47.03
CA ILE A 42 -21.70 21.93 -47.82
C ILE A 42 -22.07 22.08 -49.31
N SER A 43 -23.00 22.98 -49.65
CA SER A 43 -23.37 23.28 -51.03
C SER A 43 -22.22 23.94 -51.81
N SER A 44 -21.51 24.89 -51.19
CA SER A 44 -20.46 25.71 -51.82
C SER A 44 -19.04 25.19 -51.64
N ILE A 45 -18.77 24.32 -50.65
CA ILE A 45 -17.42 23.84 -50.34
C ILE A 45 -16.72 23.16 -51.53
N SER A 46 -15.40 23.33 -51.62
CA SER A 46 -14.47 22.68 -52.54
C SER A 46 -13.08 22.52 -51.89
N ASN A 47 -12.19 21.69 -52.44
CA ASN A 47 -10.83 21.51 -51.90
C ASN A 47 -10.01 22.82 -51.83
N ASN A 48 -10.34 23.82 -52.65
CA ASN A 48 -9.66 25.12 -52.69
C ASN A 48 -10.24 26.16 -51.70
N ASP A 49 -11.25 25.79 -50.90
CA ASP A 49 -11.83 26.68 -49.89
C ASP A 49 -10.79 27.05 -48.81
N ALA A 50 -10.86 28.28 -48.28
CA ALA A 50 -9.95 28.77 -47.25
C ALA A 50 -9.99 27.91 -45.96
N ILE A 51 -11.15 27.31 -45.63
CA ILE A 51 -11.30 26.37 -44.51
C ILE A 51 -10.44 25.12 -44.75
N MET A 52 -10.49 24.57 -45.97
CA MET A 52 -9.69 23.41 -46.36
C MET A 52 -8.19 23.77 -46.38
N GLN A 53 -7.81 24.82 -47.11
CA GLN A 53 -6.40 25.19 -47.28
C GLN A 53 -5.71 25.56 -45.95
N SER A 54 -6.40 26.23 -45.02
CA SER A 54 -5.86 26.53 -43.68
C SER A 54 -5.88 25.35 -42.69
N SER A 55 -6.42 24.20 -43.11
CA SER A 55 -6.44 22.93 -42.35
C SER A 55 -5.44 21.89 -42.85
N LEU A 56 -4.73 22.17 -43.95
CA LEU A 56 -3.80 21.24 -44.60
C LEU A 56 -2.51 21.08 -43.77
N TYR A 57 -2.13 19.84 -43.47
CA TYR A 57 -0.79 19.48 -43.03
C TYR A 57 -0.35 18.17 -43.68
N GLN A 58 0.88 18.17 -44.22
CA GLN A 58 1.38 17.12 -45.12
C GLN A 58 0.37 16.90 -46.27
N ASP A 59 -0.20 15.70 -46.40
CA ASP A 59 -1.20 15.37 -47.43
C ASP A 59 -2.62 15.12 -46.87
N LYS A 60 -2.96 15.72 -45.72
CA LYS A 60 -4.29 15.63 -45.10
C LYS A 60 -4.84 16.98 -44.63
N PHE A 61 -6.14 17.17 -44.77
CA PHE A 61 -6.91 18.28 -44.22
C PHE A 61 -7.53 17.85 -42.87
N TYR A 62 -7.37 18.67 -41.83
CA TYR A 62 -7.90 18.38 -40.47
C TYR A 62 -9.06 19.30 -40.11
N ILE A 63 -10.27 18.77 -40.20
CA ILE A 63 -11.53 19.54 -40.17
C ILE A 63 -12.55 18.98 -39.18
N LEU A 64 -13.58 19.77 -38.88
CA LEU A 64 -14.82 19.33 -38.26
C LEU A 64 -15.89 19.13 -39.36
N ILE A 65 -16.55 17.98 -39.39
CA ILE A 65 -17.69 17.67 -40.24
C ILE A 65 -18.93 17.51 -39.36
N GLN A 66 -19.94 18.35 -39.56
CA GLN A 66 -21.26 18.21 -38.91
C GLN A 66 -22.27 17.63 -39.90
N PHE A 67 -23.15 16.74 -39.44
CA PHE A 67 -24.19 16.07 -40.21
C PHE A 67 -25.61 16.50 -39.81
N ARG A 68 -26.61 16.21 -40.64
CA ARG A 68 -28.06 16.39 -40.37
C ARG A 68 -28.69 15.18 -39.66
N ALA A 69 -27.96 14.07 -39.56
CA ALA A 69 -28.24 12.86 -38.77
C ALA A 69 -26.91 12.14 -38.51
N LEU A 70 -26.81 11.32 -37.46
CA LEU A 70 -25.62 10.50 -37.25
C LEU A 70 -25.43 9.53 -38.44
N PRO A 71 -24.19 9.36 -38.96
CA PRO A 71 -23.92 8.34 -39.96
C PRO A 71 -24.02 6.94 -39.31
N ASP A 72 -24.72 6.03 -39.97
CA ASP A 72 -24.67 4.60 -39.63
C ASP A 72 -23.30 4.00 -39.98
N GLN A 73 -23.03 2.76 -39.54
CA GLN A 73 -21.73 2.13 -39.81
C GLN A 73 -21.43 2.00 -41.33
N PRO A 74 -22.38 1.55 -42.19
CA PRO A 74 -22.18 1.55 -43.64
C PRO A 74 -21.84 2.94 -44.23
N THR A 75 -22.38 4.03 -43.67
CA THR A 75 -22.02 5.40 -44.04
C THR A 75 -20.60 5.76 -43.63
N LYS A 76 -20.17 5.41 -42.41
CA LYS A 76 -18.79 5.61 -41.94
C LYS A 76 -17.79 4.84 -42.80
N ASP A 77 -18.10 3.59 -43.14
CA ASP A 77 -17.26 2.74 -43.99
C ASP A 77 -17.14 3.32 -45.41
N ARG A 78 -18.24 3.83 -45.98
CA ARG A 78 -18.26 4.53 -47.28
C ARG A 78 -17.46 5.84 -47.26
N LEU A 79 -17.49 6.61 -46.17
CA LEU A 79 -16.67 7.80 -45.99
C LEU A 79 -15.19 7.44 -45.93
N LYS A 80 -14.82 6.43 -45.12
CA LYS A 80 -13.43 5.97 -45.00
C LYS A 80 -12.88 5.45 -46.33
N ASN A 81 -13.67 4.70 -47.09
CA ASN A 81 -13.32 4.24 -48.44
C ASN A 81 -13.18 5.38 -49.47
N ALA A 82 -13.73 6.57 -49.20
CA ALA A 82 -13.51 7.78 -50.00
C ALA A 82 -12.26 8.59 -49.58
N GLY A 83 -11.50 8.12 -48.58
CA GLY A 83 -10.38 8.87 -47.99
C GLY A 83 -10.81 9.95 -46.99
N ILE A 84 -11.98 9.79 -46.37
CA ILE A 84 -12.54 10.67 -45.33
C ILE A 84 -12.70 9.86 -44.05
N GLU A 85 -11.71 9.94 -43.17
CA GLU A 85 -11.74 9.24 -41.89
C GLU A 85 -12.35 10.15 -40.82
N LEU A 86 -13.48 9.73 -40.24
CA LEU A 86 -14.04 10.35 -39.04
C LEU A 86 -13.26 9.85 -37.81
N ILE A 87 -12.89 10.77 -36.92
CA ILE A 87 -11.90 10.56 -35.87
C ILE A 87 -12.58 10.58 -34.49
N ASP A 88 -12.75 11.75 -33.87
CA ASP A 88 -13.43 11.90 -32.58
C ASP A 88 -14.83 12.46 -32.79
N TYR A 89 -15.84 11.87 -32.14
CA TYR A 89 -17.18 12.44 -32.09
C TYR A 89 -17.22 13.67 -31.16
N ILE A 90 -18.00 14.68 -31.55
CA ILE A 90 -18.30 15.88 -30.79
C ILE A 90 -19.82 16.06 -30.77
N PRO A 91 -20.44 16.42 -29.62
CA PRO A 91 -21.89 16.55 -29.49
C PRO A 91 -22.58 17.38 -30.60
N ASN A 92 -23.87 17.12 -30.79
CA ASN A 92 -24.67 17.63 -31.90
C ASN A 92 -24.08 17.30 -33.28
N LEU A 93 -24.09 16.00 -33.59
CA LEU A 93 -23.93 15.42 -34.93
C LEU A 93 -22.59 15.74 -35.60
N SER A 94 -21.53 15.98 -34.84
CA SER A 94 -20.25 16.50 -35.33
C SER A 94 -19.10 15.51 -35.13
N TYR A 95 -18.14 15.50 -36.05
CA TYR A 95 -16.95 14.66 -35.96
C TYR A 95 -15.72 15.47 -36.38
N THR A 96 -14.59 15.34 -35.67
CA THR A 96 -13.30 15.68 -36.27
C THR A 96 -12.99 14.66 -37.37
N ALA A 97 -12.31 15.07 -38.43
CA ALA A 97 -12.02 14.22 -39.57
C ALA A 97 -10.67 14.56 -40.22
N ALA A 98 -10.00 13.53 -40.72
CA ALA A 98 -8.90 13.65 -41.66
C ALA A 98 -9.41 13.34 -43.07
N VAL A 99 -9.21 14.29 -43.99
CA VAL A 99 -9.49 14.09 -45.43
C VAL A 99 -8.18 14.05 -46.18
N ASN A 100 -7.95 12.98 -46.93
CA ASN A 100 -6.79 12.92 -47.84
C ASN A 100 -6.87 14.06 -48.87
N LYS A 101 -5.78 14.79 -49.07
CA LYS A 101 -5.70 15.99 -49.93
C LYS A 101 -6.23 15.80 -51.36
N ASN A 102 -6.11 14.59 -51.88
CA ASN A 102 -6.51 14.19 -53.23
C ASN A 102 -7.96 13.65 -53.32
N THR A 103 -8.67 13.52 -52.20
CA THR A 103 -10.11 13.17 -52.19
C THR A 103 -10.92 14.35 -52.72
N ASP A 104 -11.81 14.10 -53.67
CA ASP A 104 -12.81 15.10 -54.08
C ASP A 104 -13.84 15.31 -52.96
N ILE A 105 -13.80 16.49 -52.33
CA ILE A 105 -14.72 16.84 -51.23
C ILE A 105 -16.19 16.93 -51.71
N SER A 106 -16.45 16.97 -53.02
CA SER A 106 -17.81 16.95 -53.57
C SER A 106 -18.60 15.71 -53.14
N ILE A 107 -17.92 14.59 -52.84
CA ILE A 107 -18.57 13.36 -52.37
C ILE A 107 -19.34 13.56 -51.06
N LEU A 108 -18.94 14.51 -50.21
CA LEU A 108 -19.67 14.82 -48.97
C LEU A 108 -21.08 15.37 -49.22
N LYS A 109 -21.36 15.88 -50.42
CA LYS A 109 -22.70 16.31 -50.86
C LYS A 109 -23.64 15.12 -51.13
N THR A 110 -23.11 13.89 -51.20
CA THR A 110 -23.89 12.64 -51.32
C THR A 110 -24.25 12.00 -49.97
N PHE A 111 -23.72 12.55 -48.87
CA PHE A 111 -23.95 12.14 -47.50
C PHE A 111 -24.79 13.19 -46.76
N PRO A 112 -25.37 12.90 -45.58
CA PRO A 112 -26.16 13.89 -44.83
C PRO A 112 -25.32 15.00 -44.17
N VAL A 113 -24.13 15.35 -44.70
CA VAL A 113 -23.26 16.43 -44.18
C VAL A 113 -23.96 17.78 -44.30
N ARG A 114 -23.96 18.54 -43.20
CA ARG A 114 -24.46 19.92 -43.09
C ARG A 114 -23.36 20.94 -43.37
N SER A 115 -22.19 20.79 -42.74
CA SER A 115 -21.15 21.81 -42.76
C SER A 115 -19.76 21.27 -42.46
N ILE A 116 -18.76 21.97 -42.97
CA ILE A 116 -17.33 21.76 -42.71
C ILE A 116 -16.75 23.01 -42.06
N TYR A 117 -15.97 22.85 -40.99
CA TYR A 117 -15.38 23.94 -40.21
C TYR A 117 -13.94 23.58 -39.79
N ARG A 118 -13.13 24.57 -39.43
CA ARG A 118 -11.77 24.40 -38.92
C ARG A 118 -11.64 25.15 -37.60
N PHE A 119 -11.10 24.51 -36.56
CA PHE A 119 -10.98 25.14 -35.26
C PHE A 119 -10.08 26.40 -35.28
N GLU A 120 -10.51 27.41 -34.54
CA GLU A 120 -9.76 28.64 -34.24
C GLU A 120 -8.83 28.41 -33.04
N ASN A 121 -7.76 29.19 -32.87
CA ASN A 121 -6.76 28.94 -31.82
C ASN A 121 -7.37 28.85 -30.41
N ILE A 122 -8.37 29.69 -30.11
CA ILE A 122 -9.08 29.70 -28.81
C ILE A 122 -9.88 28.42 -28.53
N GLN A 123 -10.22 27.63 -29.56
CA GLN A 123 -10.90 26.34 -29.45
C GLN A 123 -9.92 25.17 -29.28
N LYS A 124 -8.60 25.44 -29.32
CA LYS A 124 -7.52 24.44 -29.35
C LYS A 124 -6.60 24.52 -28.13
N THR A 125 -6.93 25.31 -27.11
CA THR A 125 -6.12 25.44 -25.90
C THR A 125 -6.91 25.94 -24.68
N VAL A 126 -6.34 25.80 -23.48
CA VAL A 126 -6.89 26.39 -22.25
C VAL A 126 -6.82 27.93 -22.24
N PRO A 127 -7.79 28.64 -21.61
CA PRO A 127 -7.81 30.11 -21.59
C PRO A 127 -6.57 30.81 -21.04
N ALA A 128 -5.78 30.15 -20.19
CA ALA A 128 -4.52 30.68 -19.67
C ALA A 128 -3.46 30.86 -20.77
N LEU A 129 -3.28 29.86 -21.65
CA LEU A 129 -2.32 29.93 -22.75
C LEU A 129 -2.72 30.97 -23.81
N MET A 130 -4.03 31.27 -23.96
CA MET A 130 -4.51 32.41 -24.77
C MET A 130 -4.13 33.79 -24.21
N ARG A 131 -3.79 33.88 -22.92
CA ARG A 131 -3.26 35.10 -22.27
C ARG A 131 -1.74 35.07 -22.09
N ASN A 132 -1.06 34.05 -22.64
CA ASN A 132 0.35 33.71 -22.38
C ASN A 132 0.67 33.46 -20.89
N GLU A 133 -0.34 33.06 -20.09
CA GLU A 133 -0.16 32.67 -18.70
C GLU A 133 0.28 31.21 -18.64
N VAL A 134 1.54 30.98 -18.27
CA VAL A 134 2.11 29.63 -18.09
C VAL A 134 2.20 29.34 -16.59
N PRO A 135 1.60 28.25 -16.07
CA PRO A 135 1.70 27.89 -14.66
C PRO A 135 3.14 27.55 -14.25
N TYR A 136 3.53 27.92 -13.04
CA TYR A 136 4.92 27.75 -12.55
C TYR A 136 5.43 26.31 -12.65
N TYR A 137 4.56 25.32 -12.42
CA TYR A 137 4.91 23.90 -12.50
C TYR A 137 5.25 23.42 -13.92
N ALA A 138 4.77 24.12 -14.95
CA ALA A 138 5.11 23.87 -16.36
C ALA A 138 6.36 24.64 -16.83
N ILE A 139 6.91 25.55 -16.01
CA ILE A 139 8.15 26.27 -16.32
C ILE A 139 9.35 25.47 -15.81
N LYS A 140 9.67 24.35 -16.47
CA LYS A 140 10.86 23.54 -16.16
C LYS A 140 12.17 24.16 -16.67
N GLN A 141 12.09 25.22 -17.48
CA GLN A 141 13.23 25.96 -18.03
C GLN A 141 12.85 27.44 -18.22
N ALA A 142 13.71 28.37 -17.79
CA ALA A 142 13.41 29.80 -17.86
C ALA A 142 13.15 30.28 -19.31
N GLY A 143 12.00 30.92 -19.53
CA GLY A 143 11.56 31.40 -20.86
C GLY A 143 10.81 30.36 -21.72
N TYR A 144 10.67 29.13 -21.23
CA TYR A 144 10.03 28.00 -21.93
C TYR A 144 8.91 27.39 -21.10
N ALA A 145 7.87 26.92 -21.78
CA ALA A 145 6.77 26.14 -21.22
C ALA A 145 6.87 24.69 -21.66
N ASP A 146 6.64 23.76 -20.73
CA ASP A 146 6.39 22.35 -21.04
C ASP A 146 4.89 22.14 -21.18
N LEU A 147 4.45 21.70 -22.36
CA LEU A 147 3.05 21.54 -22.75
C LEU A 147 2.78 20.12 -23.25
N PHE A 148 1.60 19.59 -22.97
CA PHE A 148 1.03 18.50 -23.75
C PHE A 148 0.39 19.06 -25.03
N ILE A 149 0.57 18.38 -26.16
CA ILE A 149 -0.21 18.61 -27.38
C ILE A 149 -0.85 17.31 -27.85
N ILE A 150 -2.12 17.36 -28.24
CA ILE A 150 -2.84 16.24 -28.89
C ILE A 150 -2.87 16.50 -30.39
N THR A 151 -2.69 15.46 -31.20
CA THR A 151 -2.83 15.50 -32.66
C THR A 151 -4.08 14.75 -33.13
N TYR A 152 -4.71 15.21 -34.21
CA TYR A 152 -5.94 14.60 -34.73
C TYR A 152 -5.78 13.11 -35.07
N GLU A 153 -4.68 12.74 -35.72
CA GLU A 153 -4.34 11.33 -35.98
C GLU A 153 -3.07 10.91 -35.23
N LYS A 154 -2.75 9.61 -35.30
CA LYS A 154 -1.52 9.02 -34.76
C LYS A 154 -0.33 9.40 -35.65
N LEU A 155 0.19 10.59 -35.43
CA LEU A 155 1.50 11.01 -35.92
C LEU A 155 2.61 10.39 -35.03
N ALA A 156 3.82 10.28 -35.57
CA ALA A 156 5.02 9.91 -34.81
C ALA A 156 5.96 11.12 -34.76
N ALA A 157 6.78 11.25 -33.70
CA ALA A 157 7.63 12.41 -33.47
C ALA A 157 8.41 12.91 -34.71
N PRO A 158 9.09 12.06 -35.53
CA PRO A 158 9.81 12.53 -36.72
C PRO A 158 8.95 13.29 -37.73
N GLY A 159 7.65 13.01 -37.80
CA GLY A 159 6.70 13.69 -38.68
C GLY A 159 6.38 15.13 -38.28
N ILE A 160 6.56 15.50 -36.99
CA ILE A 160 6.27 16.83 -36.46
C ILE A 160 7.51 17.56 -35.92
N SER A 161 8.61 16.87 -35.63
CA SER A 161 9.84 17.44 -35.04
C SER A 161 10.33 18.68 -35.77
N SER A 162 10.29 18.71 -37.10
CA SER A 162 10.68 19.88 -37.91
C SER A 162 9.79 21.11 -37.65
N SER A 163 8.49 20.89 -37.47
CA SER A 163 7.50 21.95 -37.19
C SER A 163 7.65 22.50 -35.77
N ILE A 164 7.95 21.64 -34.79
CA ILE A 164 8.24 22.04 -33.40
C ILE A 164 9.59 22.79 -33.32
N SER A 165 10.61 22.29 -34.02
CA SER A 165 11.96 22.89 -34.05
C SER A 165 11.97 24.26 -34.73
N ALA A 166 11.16 24.47 -35.77
CA ALA A 166 11.00 25.76 -36.44
C ALA A 166 10.40 26.85 -35.52
N LEU A 167 9.71 26.45 -34.45
CA LEU A 167 9.22 27.35 -33.39
C LEU A 167 10.21 27.48 -32.21
N GLY A 168 11.44 26.97 -32.35
CA GLY A 168 12.45 26.97 -31.29
C GLY A 168 12.14 26.04 -30.11
N GLY A 169 11.21 25.09 -30.30
CA GLY A 169 10.84 24.09 -29.31
C GLY A 169 11.48 22.73 -29.56
N SER A 170 11.28 21.80 -28.62
CA SER A 170 11.71 20.40 -28.71
C SER A 170 10.61 19.45 -28.22
N ILE A 171 10.61 18.22 -28.73
CA ILE A 171 9.79 17.15 -28.17
C ILE A 171 10.53 16.56 -26.96
N LEU A 172 9.83 16.42 -25.83
CA LEU A 172 10.32 15.76 -24.62
C LEU A 172 9.85 14.30 -24.55
N GLU A 173 8.66 14.01 -25.07
CA GLU A 173 8.02 12.69 -25.02
C GLU A 173 7.07 12.47 -26.21
N ASP A 174 7.00 11.24 -26.71
CA ASP A 174 6.04 10.79 -27.73
C ASP A 174 5.12 9.73 -27.08
N MET A 175 3.81 9.97 -27.06
CA MET A 175 2.80 9.06 -26.52
C MET A 175 1.93 8.52 -27.69
N PRO A 176 2.45 7.59 -28.50
CA PRO A 176 1.83 7.21 -29.77
C PRO A 176 0.52 6.44 -29.59
N SER A 177 0.23 5.91 -28.40
CA SER A 177 -1.08 5.31 -28.06
C SER A 177 -2.17 6.36 -27.83
N PHE A 178 -1.79 7.58 -27.43
CA PHE A 178 -2.73 8.64 -27.03
C PHE A 178 -2.77 9.83 -28.01
N ARG A 179 -2.06 9.73 -29.15
CA ARG A 179 -1.84 10.83 -30.12
C ARG A 179 -1.29 12.11 -29.44
N THR A 180 -0.51 11.95 -28.37
CA THR A 180 -0.12 13.06 -27.50
C THR A 180 1.40 13.18 -27.46
N PHE A 181 1.93 14.40 -27.39
CA PHE A 181 3.35 14.68 -27.21
C PHE A 181 3.54 15.62 -26.04
N THR A 182 4.55 15.37 -25.20
CA THR A 182 5.06 16.37 -24.25
C THR A 182 6.14 17.16 -24.98
N ILE A 183 6.00 18.49 -25.05
CA ILE A 183 6.92 19.38 -25.79
C ILE A 183 7.35 20.58 -24.94
N ARG A 184 8.57 21.06 -25.16
CA ARG A 184 9.08 22.32 -24.60
C ARG A 184 9.05 23.39 -25.67
N ILE A 185 8.44 24.54 -25.39
CA ILE A 185 8.25 25.63 -26.37
C ILE A 185 8.60 27.00 -25.75
N PRO A 186 9.26 27.93 -26.47
CA PRO A 186 9.45 29.29 -25.98
C PRO A 186 8.10 29.99 -25.75
N PHE A 187 7.96 30.77 -24.68
CA PHE A 187 6.68 31.45 -24.35
C PHE A 187 6.09 32.25 -25.54
N ALA A 188 6.95 32.95 -26.29
CA ALA A 188 6.56 33.76 -27.45
C ALA A 188 5.95 32.94 -28.61
N ASN A 189 6.17 31.62 -28.66
CA ASN A 189 5.73 30.75 -29.75
C ASN A 189 4.58 29.80 -29.37
N ILE A 190 4.04 29.90 -28.15
CA ILE A 190 2.87 29.11 -27.71
C ILE A 190 1.68 29.30 -28.67
N GLN A 191 1.36 30.54 -29.05
CA GLN A 191 0.28 30.83 -29.99
C GLN A 191 0.55 30.32 -31.42
N ASN A 192 1.81 30.34 -31.86
CA ASN A 192 2.21 29.82 -33.17
C ASN A 192 2.07 28.28 -33.21
N LEU A 193 2.45 27.60 -32.12
CA LEU A 193 2.23 26.17 -31.91
C LEU A 193 0.74 25.81 -31.96
N ILE A 194 -0.11 26.51 -31.20
CA ILE A 194 -1.57 26.27 -31.16
C ILE A 194 -2.19 26.42 -32.56
N SER A 195 -1.67 27.32 -33.40
CA SER A 195 -2.18 27.55 -34.75
C SER A 195 -1.93 26.39 -35.74
N MET A 196 -0.97 25.51 -35.46
CA MET A 196 -0.55 24.41 -36.36
C MET A 196 -1.73 23.48 -36.71
N PRO A 197 -1.94 23.10 -37.99
CA PRO A 197 -3.14 22.36 -38.37
C PRO A 197 -3.21 20.93 -37.81
N PHE A 198 -2.08 20.28 -37.55
CA PHE A 198 -2.03 18.93 -36.97
C PHE A 198 -2.35 18.88 -35.47
N VAL A 199 -2.17 20.00 -34.76
CA VAL A 199 -2.55 20.12 -33.34
C VAL A 199 -4.07 20.16 -33.25
N GLN A 200 -4.65 19.28 -32.44
CA GLN A 200 -6.05 19.26 -32.04
C GLN A 200 -6.26 20.05 -30.74
N TRP A 201 -5.34 19.90 -29.78
CA TRP A 201 -5.36 20.58 -28.48
C TRP A 201 -3.94 20.84 -27.95
N ALA A 202 -3.78 21.85 -27.09
CA ALA A 202 -2.54 22.15 -26.37
C ALA A 202 -2.80 22.69 -24.95
N GLU A 203 -2.12 22.15 -23.94
CA GLU A 203 -2.29 22.50 -22.52
C GLU A 203 -0.97 22.36 -21.72
N PRO A 204 -0.80 23.03 -20.57
CA PRO A 204 0.38 22.84 -19.72
C PRO A 204 0.47 21.43 -19.12
N ILE A 205 1.68 20.94 -18.84
CA ILE A 205 1.86 19.69 -18.07
C ILE A 205 1.33 19.81 -16.63
N ASP A 206 0.90 18.69 -16.03
CA ASP A 206 0.32 18.62 -14.68
C ASP A 206 1.33 19.00 -13.53
N PRO A 207 0.85 19.54 -12.39
CA PRO A 207 1.61 19.64 -11.14
C PRO A 207 1.70 18.30 -10.35
N PRO A 208 2.65 18.17 -9.39
CA PRO A 208 2.84 16.96 -8.56
C PRO A 208 1.75 16.73 -7.49
N ASN A 209 1.81 15.58 -6.77
CA ASN A 209 0.69 14.95 -6.03
C ASN A 209 0.94 14.66 -4.52
N GLU A 210 -0.12 14.60 -3.68
CA GLU A 210 -0.08 14.35 -2.20
C GLU A 210 -1.28 13.46 -1.64
N LEU A 211 -1.60 13.40 -0.31
CA LEU A 211 -1.73 12.14 0.52
C LEU A 211 -3.00 11.83 1.46
N GLU A 212 -3.03 10.69 2.22
CA GLU A 212 -3.64 10.40 3.61
C GLU A 212 -5.01 9.59 3.89
N ASN A 213 -5.31 9.02 5.13
CA ASN A 213 -6.10 7.74 5.56
C ASN A 213 -6.95 7.65 6.93
N LEU A 214 -8.01 6.89 7.45
CA LEU A 214 -9.03 5.75 7.23
C LEU A 214 -10.38 5.74 8.10
N PRO A 215 -10.57 5.07 9.30
CA PRO A 215 -11.51 4.00 9.83
C PRO A 215 -12.67 3.33 9.05
N GLY A 216 -12.44 2.98 7.79
CA GLY A 216 -13.38 2.34 6.87
C GLY A 216 -13.76 0.86 7.08
N ARG A 217 -12.97 -0.02 7.73
CA ARG A 217 -13.24 -1.49 7.62
C ARG A 217 -14.63 -1.94 8.08
N THR A 218 -15.08 -1.52 9.26
CA THR A 218 -16.46 -1.76 9.73
C THR A 218 -17.46 -0.86 9.00
N LEU A 219 -17.06 0.37 8.68
CA LEU A 219 -17.93 1.34 8.04
C LEU A 219 -18.32 0.94 6.60
N HIS A 220 -17.44 0.24 5.88
CA HIS A 220 -17.66 -0.35 4.56
C HIS A 220 -18.42 -1.70 4.62
N ARG A 221 -18.69 -2.23 5.83
CA ARG A 221 -19.24 -3.59 6.11
C ARG A 221 -18.32 -4.75 5.73
N VAL A 222 -17.03 -4.50 5.50
CA VAL A 222 -16.06 -5.52 5.06
C VAL A 222 -15.77 -6.57 6.14
N ASN A 223 -15.99 -6.27 7.43
CA ASN A 223 -15.83 -7.25 8.51
C ASN A 223 -16.69 -8.51 8.31
N ILE A 224 -17.94 -8.40 7.81
CA ILE A 224 -18.86 -9.53 7.59
C ILE A 224 -18.51 -10.32 6.32
N LEU A 225 -17.88 -9.66 5.34
CA LEU A 225 -17.35 -10.32 4.16
C LEU A 225 -16.09 -11.11 4.53
N ASN A 226 -15.20 -10.51 5.33
CA ASN A 226 -14.00 -11.16 5.82
C ASN A 226 -14.32 -12.32 6.76
N ASP A 227 -15.11 -12.10 7.79
CA ASP A 227 -15.22 -12.99 8.95
C ASP A 227 -16.70 -13.42 9.11
N GLY A 228 -16.95 -14.73 9.07
CA GLY A 228 -18.29 -15.30 8.96
C GLY A 228 -18.43 -16.25 7.75
N VAL A 229 -19.67 -16.56 7.35
CA VAL A 229 -19.99 -17.61 6.35
C VAL A 229 -19.35 -17.40 4.98
N ARG A 230 -19.09 -16.14 4.57
CA ARG A 230 -18.50 -15.82 3.25
C ARG A 230 -16.97 -15.99 3.21
N ASN A 231 -16.29 -15.77 4.34
CA ASN A 231 -14.84 -15.87 4.54
C ASN A 231 -13.96 -15.31 3.40
N LEU A 232 -14.31 -14.14 2.87
CA LEU A 232 -13.63 -13.49 1.73
C LEU A 232 -12.39 -12.72 2.21
N LYS A 233 -11.19 -13.19 1.88
CA LYS A 233 -9.93 -12.51 2.22
C LYS A 233 -9.22 -11.89 1.01
N GLY A 234 -9.80 -11.98 -0.21
CA GLY A 234 -9.19 -11.53 -1.46
C GLY A 234 -8.34 -12.60 -2.16
N ASP A 235 -8.53 -13.87 -1.79
CA ASP A 235 -7.70 -15.00 -2.21
C ASP A 235 -7.71 -15.19 -3.75
N GLY A 236 -6.53 -15.25 -4.36
CA GLY A 236 -6.39 -15.42 -5.81
C GLY A 236 -6.83 -14.20 -6.63
N ILE A 237 -6.71 -13.01 -6.06
CA ILE A 237 -6.94 -11.71 -6.71
C ILE A 237 -5.66 -10.87 -6.72
N ASN A 238 -5.38 -10.22 -7.86
CA ASN A 238 -4.25 -9.33 -8.06
C ASN A 238 -4.73 -7.87 -8.13
N VAL A 239 -4.10 -7.00 -7.34
CA VAL A 239 -4.45 -5.58 -7.18
C VAL A 239 -3.28 -4.70 -7.63
N GLY A 240 -3.56 -3.63 -8.37
CA GLY A 240 -2.57 -2.59 -8.67
C GLY A 240 -2.58 -1.48 -7.61
N ILE A 241 -1.42 -0.87 -7.35
CA ILE A 241 -1.37 0.45 -6.72
C ILE A 241 -0.37 1.33 -7.48
N TRP A 242 -0.79 2.56 -7.74
CA TRP A 242 0.05 3.64 -8.25
C TRP A 242 0.12 4.73 -7.18
N ASP A 243 1.32 4.95 -6.64
CA ASP A 243 1.54 5.78 -5.45
C ASP A 243 2.91 6.50 -5.51
N GLU A 244 3.32 7.22 -4.47
CA GLU A 244 4.51 8.09 -4.47
C GLU A 244 5.83 7.33 -4.66
N GLY A 245 5.94 6.14 -4.07
CA GLY A 245 7.16 5.34 -4.11
C GLY A 245 6.98 3.90 -3.66
N GLU A 246 8.06 3.27 -3.20
CA GLU A 246 8.10 1.86 -2.84
C GLU A 246 7.27 1.60 -1.57
N ILE A 247 6.62 0.42 -1.49
CA ILE A 247 6.03 -0.07 -0.23
C ILE A 247 7.16 -0.52 0.70
N GLY A 248 7.33 0.14 1.84
CA GLY A 248 8.34 -0.21 2.82
C GLY A 248 8.15 -1.60 3.44
N ALA A 249 9.27 -2.27 3.71
CA ALA A 249 9.28 -3.62 4.26
C ALA A 249 8.48 -3.71 5.58
N HIS A 250 7.42 -4.53 5.59
CA HIS A 250 6.55 -4.70 6.75
C HIS A 250 5.99 -6.13 6.80
N LEU A 251 6.05 -6.77 7.97
CA LEU A 251 5.65 -8.16 8.18
C LEU A 251 4.23 -8.47 7.72
N ASP A 252 3.29 -7.56 7.93
CA ASP A 252 1.90 -7.67 7.47
C ASP A 252 1.74 -7.88 5.94
N PHE A 253 2.79 -7.67 5.12
CA PHE A 253 2.79 -8.00 3.69
C PHE A 253 3.17 -9.46 3.38
N SER A 254 3.63 -10.23 4.38
CA SER A 254 3.96 -11.66 4.23
C SER A 254 2.77 -12.52 3.73
N PRO A 255 3.03 -13.71 3.15
CA PRO A 255 4.35 -14.29 2.87
C PRO A 255 5.08 -13.53 1.74
N ALA A 256 6.40 -13.72 1.65
CA ALA A 256 7.23 -13.06 0.64
C ALA A 256 6.71 -13.33 -0.79
N GLY A 257 6.71 -12.30 -1.64
CA GLY A 257 6.17 -12.34 -3.00
C GLY A 257 4.69 -11.92 -3.13
N ARG A 258 3.93 -11.80 -2.04
CA ARG A 258 2.54 -11.31 -2.06
C ARG A 258 2.42 -9.83 -2.41
N VAL A 259 3.43 -9.03 -2.05
CA VAL A 259 3.66 -7.68 -2.58
C VAL A 259 4.85 -7.75 -3.54
N THR A 260 4.65 -7.29 -4.77
CA THR A 260 5.67 -7.16 -5.81
C THR A 260 5.89 -5.68 -6.09
N GLN A 261 7.09 -5.17 -5.83
CA GLN A 261 7.51 -3.88 -6.39
C GLN A 261 7.76 -4.10 -7.88
N VAL A 262 7.00 -3.44 -8.76
CA VAL A 262 7.23 -3.48 -10.21
C VAL A 262 8.28 -2.44 -10.60
N GLU A 263 8.34 -1.34 -9.85
CA GLU A 263 9.32 -0.27 -10.01
C GLU A 263 10.04 0.03 -8.69
N ASN A 264 11.35 0.30 -8.79
CA ASN A 264 12.19 0.59 -7.63
C ASN A 264 12.28 2.11 -7.42
N SER A 265 11.99 2.55 -6.20
CA SER A 265 12.10 3.95 -5.76
C SER A 265 12.48 3.98 -4.28
N SER A 266 12.28 5.10 -3.56
CA SER A 266 12.48 5.10 -2.10
C SER A 266 11.19 4.65 -1.38
N PRO A 267 11.27 3.89 -0.28
CA PRO A 267 10.12 3.53 0.54
C PRO A 267 9.32 4.74 1.03
N SER A 268 8.14 4.95 0.45
CA SER A 268 7.21 6.00 0.88
C SER A 268 6.41 5.53 2.09
N LEU A 269 6.24 6.42 3.06
CA LEU A 269 5.28 6.22 4.14
C LEU A 269 3.87 5.96 3.60
N HIS A 270 3.48 6.69 2.55
CA HIS A 270 2.12 6.70 2.01
C HIS A 270 1.78 5.44 1.20
N SER A 271 2.65 5.01 0.28
CA SER A 271 2.50 3.74 -0.45
C SER A 271 2.32 2.56 0.52
N THR A 272 3.16 2.54 1.57
CA THR A 272 3.09 1.56 2.66
C THR A 272 1.73 1.60 3.38
N HIS A 273 1.19 2.80 3.61
CA HIS A 273 -0.06 3.03 4.35
C HIS A 273 -1.32 2.65 3.54
N CYS A 274 -1.32 2.99 2.25
CA CYS A 274 -2.30 2.52 1.27
C CYS A 274 -2.29 1.00 1.17
N ALA A 275 -1.12 0.38 0.97
CA ALA A 275 -1.00 -1.06 0.79
C ALA A 275 -1.50 -1.84 2.01
N GLY A 276 -1.16 -1.41 3.23
CA GLY A 276 -1.70 -2.00 4.47
C GLY A 276 -3.22 -1.93 4.55
N THR A 277 -3.80 -0.84 4.06
CA THR A 277 -5.26 -0.63 4.00
C THR A 277 -5.93 -1.60 3.03
N ILE A 278 -5.33 -1.82 1.85
CA ILE A 278 -5.81 -2.81 0.88
C ILE A 278 -5.69 -4.21 1.47
N LEU A 279 -4.49 -4.62 1.90
CA LEU A 279 -4.16 -6.05 2.08
C LEU A 279 -3.23 -6.42 3.24
N GLY A 280 -2.97 -5.53 4.20
CA GLY A 280 -2.16 -5.89 5.37
C GLY A 280 -2.79 -7.04 6.15
N LYS A 281 -2.04 -8.11 6.47
CA LYS A 281 -2.58 -9.24 7.24
C LYS A 281 -2.89 -8.89 8.71
N GLY A 282 -2.28 -7.82 9.26
CA GLY A 282 -2.36 -7.53 10.69
C GLY A 282 -1.59 -8.57 11.51
N LEU A 283 -0.33 -8.86 11.15
CA LEU A 283 0.51 -9.86 11.80
C LEU A 283 1.25 -9.30 13.00
N ILE A 284 1.75 -8.06 12.93
CA ILE A 284 2.29 -7.42 14.14
C ILE A 284 1.11 -7.01 15.04
N ASN A 285 0.26 -6.09 14.58
CA ASN A 285 -0.92 -5.64 15.30
C ASN A 285 -2.23 -6.10 14.60
N PRO A 286 -3.11 -6.88 15.26
CA PRO A 286 -4.32 -7.41 14.62
C PRO A 286 -5.32 -6.34 14.18
N ILE A 287 -5.36 -5.16 14.84
CA ILE A 287 -6.30 -4.09 14.44
C ILE A 287 -5.89 -3.37 13.14
N ALA A 288 -4.66 -3.58 12.65
CA ALA A 288 -4.17 -3.03 11.38
C ALA A 288 -4.42 -3.93 10.15
N ARG A 289 -5.10 -5.08 10.34
CA ARG A 289 -5.54 -5.94 9.23
C ARG A 289 -6.38 -5.12 8.23
N GLY A 290 -6.01 -5.15 6.96
CA GLY A 290 -6.65 -4.45 5.84
C GLY A 290 -7.94 -5.11 5.34
N MET A 291 -8.46 -4.62 4.20
CA MET A 291 -9.72 -5.09 3.62
C MET A 291 -9.63 -6.51 3.04
N ALA A 292 -8.56 -6.83 2.32
CA ALA A 292 -8.34 -8.06 1.57
C ALA A 292 -6.98 -8.71 1.92
N PRO A 293 -6.82 -9.26 3.14
CA PRO A 293 -5.52 -9.65 3.69
C PRO A 293 -4.80 -10.82 3.00
N ASN A 294 -5.44 -11.53 2.06
CA ASN A 294 -4.84 -12.60 1.27
C ASN A 294 -4.73 -12.27 -0.24
N ALA A 295 -5.05 -11.03 -0.65
CA ALA A 295 -4.80 -10.57 -2.01
C ALA A 295 -3.31 -10.40 -2.30
N ASN A 296 -2.94 -10.41 -3.59
CA ASN A 296 -1.63 -10.00 -4.09
C ASN A 296 -1.67 -8.53 -4.54
N LEU A 297 -0.54 -7.83 -4.46
CA LEU A 297 -0.42 -6.45 -4.92
C LEU A 297 0.84 -6.20 -5.75
N TYR A 298 0.68 -5.37 -6.76
CA TYR A 298 1.73 -4.90 -7.66
C TYR A 298 1.88 -3.38 -7.47
N SER A 299 3.04 -2.95 -7.01
CA SER A 299 3.33 -1.56 -6.67
C SER A 299 4.09 -0.87 -7.80
N TYR A 300 3.54 0.25 -8.23
CA TYR A 300 4.07 1.16 -9.24
C TYR A 300 4.19 2.55 -8.63
N ASN A 301 5.08 3.39 -9.18
CA ASN A 301 5.19 4.79 -8.78
C ASN A 301 4.36 5.68 -9.73
N PHE A 302 3.88 6.84 -9.28
CA PHE A 302 3.06 7.73 -10.11
C PHE A 302 3.85 8.69 -11.03
N SER A 303 5.17 8.50 -11.19
CA SER A 303 5.99 9.32 -12.09
C SER A 303 5.90 8.86 -13.54
N GLY A 304 6.21 9.76 -14.47
CA GLY A 304 6.21 9.43 -15.90
C GLY A 304 4.79 9.20 -16.45
N ASN A 305 4.64 8.22 -17.35
CA ASN A 305 3.44 8.03 -18.15
C ASN A 305 2.52 6.94 -17.58
N ILE A 306 1.84 7.28 -16.48
CA ILE A 306 1.02 6.35 -15.70
C ILE A 306 -0.02 5.61 -16.57
N GLN A 307 -0.65 6.28 -17.54
CA GLN A 307 -1.67 5.65 -18.39
C GLN A 307 -1.08 4.64 -19.39
N ASN A 308 0.11 4.91 -19.95
CA ASN A 308 0.82 3.92 -20.78
C ASN A 308 1.31 2.73 -19.95
N GLU A 309 1.71 2.98 -18.70
CA GLU A 309 2.16 1.94 -17.79
C GLU A 309 1.01 1.04 -17.32
N MET A 310 -0.13 1.61 -16.93
CA MET A 310 -1.37 0.85 -16.67
C MET A 310 -1.70 -0.08 -17.85
N ALA A 311 -1.58 0.42 -19.09
CA ALA A 311 -1.87 -0.36 -20.30
C ALA A 311 -0.95 -1.57 -20.51
N ALA A 312 0.28 -1.54 -19.96
CA ALA A 312 1.16 -2.70 -19.92
C ALA A 312 0.93 -3.57 -18.67
N GLY A 313 0.77 -2.94 -17.50
CA GLY A 313 0.73 -3.59 -16.19
C GLY A 313 -0.55 -4.38 -15.92
N ILE A 314 -1.72 -3.85 -16.32
CA ILE A 314 -3.02 -4.50 -16.14
C ILE A 314 -3.04 -5.91 -16.76
N PRO A 315 -2.75 -6.09 -18.07
CA PRO A 315 -2.73 -7.43 -18.67
C PRO A 315 -1.54 -8.28 -18.22
N ALA A 316 -0.35 -7.69 -18.01
CA ALA A 316 0.83 -8.45 -17.60
C ALA A 316 0.67 -9.12 -16.22
N ASN A 317 0.06 -8.41 -15.27
CA ASN A 317 -0.09 -8.88 -13.89
C ASN A 317 -1.53 -9.34 -13.54
N ASN A 318 -2.42 -9.44 -14.54
CA ASN A 318 -3.83 -9.85 -14.38
C ASN A 318 -4.58 -9.03 -13.31
N LEU A 319 -4.34 -7.71 -13.29
CA LEU A 319 -4.92 -6.82 -12.29
C LEU A 319 -6.43 -6.69 -12.53
N VAL A 320 -7.26 -6.78 -11.48
CA VAL A 320 -8.74 -6.62 -11.60
C VAL A 320 -9.24 -5.29 -11.02
N VAL A 321 -8.45 -4.67 -10.16
CA VAL A 321 -8.73 -3.38 -9.52
C VAL A 321 -7.42 -2.68 -9.23
N SER A 322 -7.41 -1.36 -9.25
CA SER A 322 -6.26 -0.54 -8.88
C SER A 322 -6.63 0.62 -7.96
N SER A 323 -5.69 1.00 -7.09
CA SER A 323 -5.80 2.18 -6.23
C SER A 323 -4.90 3.30 -6.75
N HIS A 324 -5.48 4.48 -6.94
CA HIS A 324 -4.82 5.69 -7.42
C HIS A 324 -5.00 6.81 -6.38
N SER A 325 -4.00 6.92 -5.51
CA SER A 325 -4.09 7.65 -4.24
C SER A 325 -3.45 9.04 -4.31
N TYR A 326 -3.37 9.61 -5.52
CA TYR A 326 -2.64 10.83 -5.86
C TYR A 326 -3.54 11.82 -6.63
N GLY A 327 -3.11 13.07 -6.82
CA GLY A 327 -3.77 14.03 -7.72
C GLY A 327 -3.20 15.45 -7.63
N SER A 328 -3.34 16.21 -8.71
CA SER A 328 -2.69 17.52 -8.90
C SER A 328 -3.48 18.71 -8.32
N THR A 329 -2.80 19.85 -8.15
CA THR A 329 -3.30 21.08 -7.50
C THR A 329 -4.63 21.60 -8.07
N GLN A 330 -5.53 22.05 -7.19
CA GLN A 330 -6.85 22.53 -7.62
C GLN A 330 -6.81 23.87 -8.37
N THR A 331 -7.51 23.92 -9.51
CA THR A 331 -8.01 25.16 -10.10
C THR A 331 -9.52 25.23 -9.89
N CYS A 332 -10.07 26.39 -9.55
CA CYS A 332 -11.42 26.50 -8.99
C CYS A 332 -12.55 26.72 -9.99
N GLY A 333 -13.73 26.19 -9.63
CA GLY A 333 -14.98 26.32 -10.40
C GLY A 333 -15.02 25.40 -11.62
N LEU A 334 -16.16 25.36 -12.31
CA LEU A 334 -16.41 24.49 -13.48
C LEU A 334 -15.38 24.65 -14.62
N ASN A 335 -14.61 25.74 -14.67
CA ASN A 335 -13.58 25.97 -15.69
C ASN A 335 -12.15 25.63 -15.21
N GLY A 336 -12.00 25.01 -14.04
CA GLY A 336 -10.70 24.63 -13.48
C GLY A 336 -10.15 23.33 -14.07
N ALA A 337 -8.84 23.27 -14.33
CA ALA A 337 -8.18 22.12 -14.94
C ALA A 337 -8.34 20.77 -14.18
N GLY A 338 -8.72 20.80 -12.90
CA GLY A 338 -9.04 19.58 -12.15
C GLY A 338 -10.41 18.97 -12.46
N VAL A 339 -11.36 19.77 -12.96
CA VAL A 339 -12.75 19.35 -13.22
C VAL A 339 -13.09 19.16 -14.70
N ILE A 340 -12.22 19.55 -15.63
CA ILE A 340 -12.42 19.34 -17.07
C ILE A 340 -12.13 17.89 -17.47
N TYR A 341 -12.87 17.33 -18.44
CA TYR A 341 -12.58 16.01 -18.99
C TYR A 341 -11.32 16.04 -19.89
N SER A 342 -10.15 16.00 -19.26
CA SER A 342 -8.83 16.20 -19.87
C SER A 342 -8.30 15.02 -20.72
N THR A 343 -7.15 15.24 -21.37
CA THR A 343 -6.34 14.19 -22.03
C THR A 343 -6.10 12.97 -21.14
N THR A 344 -5.68 13.20 -19.90
CA THR A 344 -5.46 12.17 -18.87
C THR A 344 -6.74 11.42 -18.52
N SER A 345 -7.89 12.11 -18.53
CA SER A 345 -9.21 11.52 -18.28
C SER A 345 -9.63 10.60 -19.43
N ARG A 346 -9.44 11.07 -20.67
CA ARG A 346 -9.68 10.26 -21.89
C ARG A 346 -8.83 9.00 -21.92
N ASN A 347 -7.54 9.10 -21.61
CA ASN A 347 -6.63 7.95 -21.61
C ASN A 347 -6.98 6.96 -20.48
N THR A 348 -7.50 7.47 -19.35
CA THR A 348 -8.04 6.64 -18.26
C THR A 348 -9.31 5.89 -18.68
N ASP A 349 -10.21 6.52 -19.44
CA ASP A 349 -11.39 5.84 -19.99
C ASP A 349 -11.01 4.80 -21.07
N ILE A 350 -10.00 5.07 -21.91
CA ILE A 350 -9.47 4.10 -22.89
C ILE A 350 -8.98 2.83 -22.19
N ASN A 351 -8.14 2.95 -21.15
CA ASN A 351 -7.69 1.77 -20.40
C ASN A 351 -8.87 0.96 -19.82
N LEU A 352 -9.96 1.62 -19.41
CA LEU A 352 -11.16 0.96 -18.89
C LEU A 352 -12.15 0.48 -19.98
N ASN A 353 -11.95 0.89 -21.23
CA ASN A 353 -12.60 0.28 -22.40
C ASN A 353 -11.80 -0.96 -22.88
N ASP A 354 -10.46 -0.87 -22.94
CA ASP A 354 -9.57 -1.93 -23.40
C ASP A 354 -9.42 -3.08 -22.39
N PHE A 355 -9.55 -2.79 -21.08
CA PHE A 355 -9.54 -3.78 -19.99
C PHE A 355 -10.88 -3.80 -19.25
N PRO A 356 -11.98 -4.31 -19.85
CA PRO A 356 -13.35 -4.23 -19.30
C PRO A 356 -13.58 -5.09 -18.04
N TYR A 357 -12.58 -5.84 -17.58
CA TYR A 357 -12.57 -6.58 -16.31
C TYR A 357 -11.73 -5.90 -15.22
N HIS A 358 -11.21 -4.70 -15.50
CA HIS A 358 -10.39 -3.90 -14.61
C HIS A 358 -11.13 -2.63 -14.15
N LEU A 359 -10.89 -2.18 -12.91
CA LEU A 359 -11.57 -1.02 -12.32
C LEU A 359 -10.58 -0.08 -11.60
N HIS A 360 -10.43 1.16 -12.09
CA HIS A 360 -9.63 2.17 -11.42
C HIS A 360 -10.42 2.86 -10.30
N ILE A 361 -9.91 2.79 -9.07
CA ILE A 361 -10.42 3.56 -7.93
C ILE A 361 -9.47 4.75 -7.70
N HIS A 362 -10.01 5.97 -7.68
CA HIS A 362 -9.25 7.22 -7.55
C HIS A 362 -9.74 8.05 -6.36
N SER A 363 -8.84 8.80 -5.70
CA SER A 363 -9.24 9.78 -4.68
C SER A 363 -9.92 11.00 -5.28
N ALA A 364 -10.90 11.62 -4.61
CA ALA A 364 -11.49 12.88 -5.09
C ALA A 364 -10.49 14.06 -5.05
N GLY A 365 -9.59 14.06 -4.07
CA GLY A 365 -8.70 15.19 -3.74
C GLY A 365 -8.98 15.76 -2.35
N ASN A 366 -8.03 16.53 -1.81
CA ASN A 366 -8.10 17.08 -0.46
C ASN A 366 -8.28 18.62 -0.47
N SER A 367 -8.97 19.14 -1.48
CA SER A 367 -8.92 20.56 -1.86
C SER A 367 -10.25 21.31 -1.67
N GLN A 368 -11.17 20.81 -0.84
CA GLN A 368 -12.49 21.45 -0.64
C GLN A 368 -12.39 22.94 -0.27
N THR A 369 -11.47 23.32 0.62
CA THR A 369 -11.29 24.71 1.07
C THR A 369 -10.56 25.61 0.07
N ALA A 370 -10.06 25.07 -1.05
CA ALA A 370 -9.37 25.87 -2.06
C ALA A 370 -10.29 26.82 -2.83
N CYS A 371 -11.59 26.53 -2.88
CA CYS A 371 -12.56 27.22 -3.73
C CYS A 371 -13.77 27.74 -2.94
N THR A 372 -14.24 28.94 -3.26
CA THR A 372 -15.40 29.57 -2.61
C THR A 372 -16.64 28.68 -2.66
N GLY A 373 -17.21 28.37 -1.50
CA GLY A 373 -18.36 27.46 -1.35
C GLY A 373 -18.01 25.97 -1.29
N GLY A 374 -16.76 25.58 -1.59
CA GLY A 374 -16.30 24.19 -1.52
C GLY A 374 -16.94 23.26 -2.55
N TRP A 375 -17.08 23.74 -3.78
CA TRP A 375 -17.64 23.03 -4.94
C TRP A 375 -16.69 23.10 -6.15
N SER A 376 -16.79 22.12 -7.05
CA SER A 376 -15.89 21.93 -8.20
C SER A 376 -14.42 21.96 -7.79
N THR A 377 -14.10 21.17 -6.77
CA THR A 377 -12.76 21.05 -6.17
C THR A 377 -12.11 19.68 -6.44
N ILE A 378 -12.64 18.90 -7.38
CA ILE A 378 -12.01 17.64 -7.81
C ILE A 378 -10.63 17.95 -8.41
N THR A 379 -9.61 17.32 -7.84
CA THR A 379 -8.20 17.43 -8.27
C THR A 379 -7.99 16.82 -9.66
N GLY A 380 -6.89 17.17 -10.35
CA GLY A 380 -6.64 16.79 -11.74
C GLY A 380 -6.20 15.34 -11.96
N SER A 381 -5.17 15.13 -12.79
CA SER A 381 -4.57 13.81 -13.03
C SER A 381 -5.53 12.73 -13.56
N GLY A 382 -6.56 13.13 -14.34
CA GLY A 382 -7.48 12.22 -15.04
C GLY A 382 -8.77 11.85 -14.28
N LYS A 383 -9.01 12.44 -13.11
CA LYS A 383 -10.10 12.06 -12.19
C LYS A 383 -11.52 12.27 -12.72
N SER A 384 -11.73 13.18 -13.66
CA SER A 384 -13.01 13.41 -14.35
C SER A 384 -13.39 12.35 -15.38
N ALA A 385 -12.60 11.28 -15.55
CA ALA A 385 -12.95 10.10 -16.35
C ALA A 385 -14.36 9.54 -16.02
N LYS A 386 -15.01 8.88 -16.97
CA LYS A 386 -16.38 8.33 -16.84
C LYS A 386 -16.39 6.94 -16.23
N ASN A 387 -15.35 6.15 -16.49
CA ASN A 387 -15.33 4.71 -16.22
C ASN A 387 -14.63 4.39 -14.88
N ASN A 388 -13.75 5.28 -14.37
CA ASN A 388 -13.16 5.15 -13.03
C ASN A 388 -14.21 5.38 -11.92
N ILE A 389 -13.84 5.18 -10.65
CA ILE A 389 -14.66 5.58 -9.50
C ILE A 389 -13.88 6.57 -8.65
N LEU A 390 -14.46 7.74 -8.36
CA LEU A 390 -13.92 8.69 -7.40
C LEU A 390 -14.50 8.50 -6.01
N VAL A 391 -13.63 8.68 -5.01
CA VAL A 391 -13.95 8.42 -3.61
C VAL A 391 -13.80 9.67 -2.73
N ALA A 392 -14.89 10.05 -2.07
CA ALA A 392 -14.94 11.08 -1.02
C ALA A 392 -14.44 10.53 0.33
N ASN A 393 -13.91 11.41 1.18
CA ASN A 393 -13.47 11.09 2.55
C ASN A 393 -14.53 11.52 3.56
N ILE A 394 -15.05 10.55 4.32
CA ILE A 394 -15.92 10.79 5.49
C ILE A 394 -15.20 10.46 6.80
N THR A 395 -15.73 10.99 7.90
CA THR A 395 -15.31 10.74 9.27
C THR A 395 -15.91 9.44 9.84
N SER A 396 -15.48 9.04 11.04
CA SER A 396 -16.03 7.86 11.74
C SER A 396 -17.46 8.06 12.19
N SER A 397 -17.96 9.30 12.13
CA SER A 397 -19.36 9.72 12.32
C SER A 397 -20.13 9.92 11.00
N GLU A 398 -19.56 9.51 9.87
CA GLU A 398 -20.13 9.64 8.51
C GLU A 398 -20.34 11.07 7.98
N ALA A 399 -20.08 12.10 8.79
CA ALA A 399 -19.90 13.46 8.31
C ALA A 399 -18.75 13.55 7.29
N LEU A 400 -18.92 14.31 6.21
CA LEU A 400 -17.89 14.61 5.22
C LEU A 400 -16.67 15.27 5.88
N SER A 401 -15.46 14.85 5.50
CA SER A 401 -14.24 15.55 5.91
C SER A 401 -14.16 16.94 5.27
N GLY A 402 -13.76 17.95 6.05
CA GLY A 402 -13.64 19.34 5.59
C GLY A 402 -12.57 19.56 4.52
N SER A 403 -11.69 18.59 4.26
CA SER A 403 -10.76 18.59 3.12
C SER A 403 -11.33 17.88 1.87
N SER A 404 -12.31 16.98 2.01
CA SER A 404 -12.75 16.08 0.94
C SER A 404 -13.26 16.84 -0.27
N SER A 405 -12.60 16.72 -1.40
CA SER A 405 -12.99 17.40 -2.62
C SER A 405 -14.39 17.00 -3.10
N CYS A 406 -15.13 17.98 -3.61
CA CYS A 406 -16.50 17.86 -4.08
C CYS A 406 -16.61 18.23 -5.56
N GLY A 407 -17.58 17.63 -6.26
CA GLY A 407 -17.96 18.04 -7.61
C GLY A 407 -18.77 19.34 -7.60
N PRO A 408 -19.50 19.65 -8.69
CA PRO A 408 -19.53 18.93 -9.97
C PRO A 408 -18.20 18.97 -10.72
N VAL A 409 -18.01 18.00 -11.63
CA VAL A 409 -17.08 18.15 -12.76
C VAL A 409 -17.69 19.05 -13.85
N GLN A 410 -16.90 19.52 -14.81
CA GLN A 410 -17.30 20.60 -15.74
C GLN A 410 -18.58 20.32 -16.56
N ASP A 411 -18.82 19.05 -16.91
CA ASP A 411 -20.01 18.60 -17.64
C ASP A 411 -21.20 18.24 -16.73
N GLY A 412 -21.08 18.48 -15.43
CA GLY A 412 -22.15 18.32 -14.45
C GLY A 412 -22.35 16.90 -13.91
N ARG A 413 -21.59 15.91 -14.38
CA ARG A 413 -21.62 14.53 -13.86
C ARG A 413 -21.38 14.46 -12.35
N VAL A 414 -22.01 13.48 -11.71
CA VAL A 414 -21.79 13.15 -10.29
C VAL A 414 -20.33 12.71 -10.09
N LYS A 415 -19.56 13.53 -9.36
CA LYS A 415 -18.23 13.22 -8.83
C LYS A 415 -18.11 13.85 -7.43
N PRO A 416 -17.48 13.19 -6.44
CA PRO A 416 -17.13 11.76 -6.45
C PRO A 416 -18.38 10.88 -6.61
N GLU A 417 -18.25 9.66 -7.15
CA GLU A 417 -19.40 8.75 -7.24
C GLU A 417 -19.73 8.05 -5.92
N ILE A 418 -18.77 7.87 -5.04
CA ILE A 418 -18.97 7.18 -3.76
C ILE A 418 -18.20 7.88 -2.65
N SER A 419 -18.63 7.67 -1.41
CA SER A 419 -17.89 8.04 -0.22
C SER A 419 -17.44 6.80 0.56
N ALA A 420 -16.26 6.92 1.17
CA ALA A 420 -15.68 5.91 2.03
C ALA A 420 -14.85 6.60 3.11
N MET A 421 -14.47 5.86 4.13
CA MET A 421 -13.81 6.49 5.25
C MET A 421 -12.31 6.66 4.98
N GLY A 422 -11.82 7.90 5.16
CA GLY A 422 -10.43 8.28 4.95
C GLY A 422 -9.82 9.14 6.07
N THR A 423 -10.37 9.16 7.29
CA THR A 423 -9.92 10.07 8.37
C THR A 423 -9.44 9.31 9.62
N SER A 424 -8.12 9.16 9.84
CA SER A 424 -7.42 8.55 11.00
C SER A 424 -7.19 7.01 11.06
N VAL A 425 -6.57 6.29 10.08
CA VAL A 425 -6.29 4.84 10.34
C VAL A 425 -5.34 4.70 11.51
N PHE A 426 -5.24 3.45 11.92
CA PHE A 426 -3.97 2.85 12.21
C PHE A 426 -3.55 1.82 11.11
N SER A 427 -2.52 2.11 10.28
CA SER A 427 -2.06 1.27 9.14
C SER A 427 -0.52 1.24 9.03
N THR A 428 0.02 0.27 8.28
CA THR A 428 1.46 0.02 8.10
C THR A 428 2.21 1.24 7.58
N SER A 429 3.36 1.55 8.15
CA SER A 429 4.13 2.78 7.90
C SER A 429 5.61 2.47 7.70
N THR A 430 6.35 3.44 7.17
CA THR A 430 7.81 3.51 7.35
C THR A 430 8.13 4.20 8.70
N PRO A 431 9.27 3.89 9.35
CA PRO A 431 10.26 2.86 9.01
C PRO A 431 9.69 1.43 9.15
N ALA A 432 10.46 0.43 8.71
CA ALA A 432 10.00 -0.96 8.61
C ALA A 432 9.32 -1.49 9.90
N ASN A 433 8.26 -2.29 9.73
CA ASN A 433 7.47 -2.89 10.82
C ASN A 433 6.80 -1.87 11.79
N SER A 434 6.53 -0.64 11.35
CA SER A 434 5.82 0.39 12.13
C SER A 434 4.40 0.65 11.62
N TYR A 435 3.62 1.40 12.40
CA TYR A 435 2.26 1.83 12.05
C TYR A 435 2.08 3.32 12.35
N ALA A 436 1.28 4.02 11.54
CA ALA A 436 1.00 5.46 11.68
C ALA A 436 -0.49 5.79 11.51
N THR A 437 -0.86 7.05 11.79
CA THR A 437 -2.21 7.60 11.65
C THR A 437 -2.21 8.87 10.81
N LEU A 438 -3.01 8.89 9.74
CA LEU A 438 -3.08 9.95 8.70
C LEU A 438 -4.54 10.48 8.56
N SER A 439 -4.90 11.33 7.59
CA SER A 439 -6.30 11.66 7.16
C SER A 439 -6.45 12.31 5.75
N GLY A 440 -7.13 11.68 4.78
CA GLY A 440 -7.31 12.16 3.40
C GLY A 440 -8.23 11.32 2.48
N THR A 441 -8.52 11.81 1.26
CA THR A 441 -9.30 11.08 0.23
C THR A 441 -8.48 10.01 -0.49
N SER A 442 -7.16 10.13 -0.48
CA SER A 442 -6.17 9.17 -1.02
C SER A 442 -6.37 7.73 -0.54
N MET A 443 -7.20 7.55 0.48
CA MET A 443 -7.28 6.33 1.27
C MET A 443 -8.67 5.78 1.56
N ALA A 444 -9.68 6.63 1.47
CA ALA A 444 -11.01 6.11 1.14
C ALA A 444 -10.90 5.22 -0.13
N THR A 445 -10.02 5.60 -1.08
CA THR A 445 -9.60 4.86 -2.28
C THR A 445 -9.15 3.40 -2.05
N PRO A 446 -8.01 3.06 -1.42
CA PRO A 446 -7.60 1.68 -1.07
C PRO A 446 -8.63 0.97 -0.19
N GLY A 447 -9.39 1.69 0.64
CA GLY A 447 -10.53 1.13 1.34
C GLY A 447 -11.61 0.59 0.39
N ILE A 448 -11.97 1.35 -0.65
CA ILE A 448 -12.86 0.91 -1.73
C ILE A 448 -12.19 -0.18 -2.58
N ALA A 449 -10.94 -0.02 -3.00
CA ALA A 449 -10.23 -0.98 -3.86
C ALA A 449 -10.14 -2.37 -3.20
N GLY A 450 -9.77 -2.42 -1.91
CA GLY A 450 -9.78 -3.65 -1.14
C GLY A 450 -11.18 -4.21 -0.86
N SER A 451 -12.23 -3.37 -0.83
CA SER A 451 -13.63 -3.85 -0.78
C SER A 451 -14.04 -4.51 -2.11
N VAL A 452 -13.68 -3.88 -3.24
CA VAL A 452 -13.88 -4.39 -4.60
C VAL A 452 -13.18 -5.73 -4.80
N THR A 453 -11.95 -5.90 -4.28
CA THR A 453 -11.21 -7.18 -4.29
C THR A 453 -12.05 -8.35 -3.74
N LEU A 454 -12.82 -8.14 -2.67
CA LEU A 454 -13.68 -9.18 -2.08
C LEU A 454 -14.91 -9.48 -2.95
N LEU A 455 -15.49 -8.46 -3.59
CA LEU A 455 -16.62 -8.63 -4.50
C LEU A 455 -16.21 -9.38 -5.78
N VAL A 456 -15.01 -9.12 -6.31
CA VAL A 456 -14.45 -9.90 -7.42
C VAL A 456 -14.17 -11.34 -7.00
N GLN A 457 -13.64 -11.57 -5.79
CA GLN A 457 -13.49 -12.93 -5.25
C GLN A 457 -14.84 -13.65 -5.17
N ARG A 458 -15.88 -13.01 -4.65
CA ARG A 458 -17.21 -13.63 -4.54
C ARG A 458 -17.84 -13.90 -5.91
N TYR A 459 -17.71 -12.98 -6.86
CA TYR A 459 -18.19 -13.20 -8.23
C TYR A 459 -17.52 -14.43 -8.86
N LYS A 460 -16.19 -14.57 -8.71
CA LYS A 460 -15.44 -15.75 -9.18
C LYS A 460 -15.95 -17.05 -8.54
N GLN A 461 -16.24 -17.07 -7.24
CA GLN A 461 -16.82 -18.23 -6.57
C GLN A 461 -18.20 -18.63 -7.16
N LEU A 462 -19.04 -17.65 -7.48
CA LEU A 462 -20.39 -17.87 -8.01
C LEU A 462 -20.40 -18.23 -9.51
N ASN A 463 -19.46 -17.68 -10.28
CA ASN A 463 -19.44 -17.74 -11.75
C ASN A 463 -18.26 -18.57 -12.31
N ALA A 464 -17.98 -19.74 -11.71
CA ALA A 464 -16.98 -20.71 -12.19
C ALA A 464 -15.57 -20.11 -12.47
N ASN A 465 -15.12 -19.20 -11.61
CA ASN A 465 -13.88 -18.41 -11.71
C ASN A 465 -13.80 -17.35 -12.83
N ALA A 466 -14.89 -17.08 -13.56
CA ALA A 466 -14.94 -15.97 -14.50
C ALA A 466 -14.76 -14.62 -13.77
N LEU A 467 -14.14 -13.65 -14.45
CA LEU A 467 -14.03 -12.28 -13.95
C LEU A 467 -15.36 -11.54 -14.16
N PRO A 468 -15.80 -10.68 -13.21
CA PRO A 468 -16.90 -9.76 -13.43
C PRO A 468 -16.47 -8.62 -14.36
N PRO A 469 -17.32 -8.17 -15.30
CA PRO A 469 -17.14 -6.88 -15.94
C PRO A 469 -17.05 -5.77 -14.89
N SER A 470 -16.15 -4.81 -15.08
CA SER A 470 -15.95 -3.72 -14.11
C SER A 470 -17.16 -2.79 -14.01
N THR A 471 -17.96 -2.71 -15.09
CA THR A 471 -19.31 -2.11 -15.10
C THR A 471 -20.21 -2.71 -14.03
N LEU A 472 -20.25 -4.04 -13.88
CA LEU A 472 -21.11 -4.71 -12.90
C LEU A 472 -20.69 -4.37 -11.47
N ILE A 473 -19.39 -4.39 -11.18
CA ILE A 473 -18.90 -4.07 -9.84
C ILE A 473 -19.09 -2.58 -9.52
N LYS A 474 -18.84 -1.68 -10.48
CA LYS A 474 -19.16 -0.24 -10.35
C LYS A 474 -20.64 -0.02 -10.06
N ASN A 475 -21.54 -0.62 -10.84
CA ASN A 475 -22.99 -0.55 -10.61
C ASN A 475 -23.36 -1.02 -9.20
N THR A 476 -22.86 -2.20 -8.83
CA THR A 476 -23.27 -2.91 -7.62
C THR A 476 -22.87 -2.15 -6.35
N ILE A 477 -21.68 -1.55 -6.28
CA ILE A 477 -21.27 -0.77 -5.10
C ILE A 477 -21.91 0.63 -5.03
N LEU A 478 -22.29 1.21 -6.17
CA LEU A 478 -22.92 2.53 -6.22
C LEU A 478 -24.42 2.45 -5.92
N ASN A 479 -25.14 1.47 -6.49
CA ASN A 479 -26.59 1.34 -6.27
C ASN A 479 -26.93 1.00 -4.79
N THR A 480 -26.05 0.25 -4.14
CA THR A 480 -26.22 -0.25 -2.76
C THR A 480 -25.65 0.69 -1.70
N ALA A 481 -24.99 1.78 -2.09
CA ALA A 481 -24.44 2.76 -1.17
C ALA A 481 -25.53 3.32 -0.23
N ASN A 482 -25.17 3.58 1.03
CA ASN A 482 -26.05 4.23 1.98
C ASN A 482 -26.04 5.74 1.71
N ASP A 483 -27.18 6.24 1.25
CA ASP A 483 -27.48 7.64 0.98
C ASP A 483 -27.08 8.54 2.17
N LEU A 484 -26.37 9.63 1.90
CA LEU A 484 -25.81 10.58 2.87
C LEU A 484 -25.81 11.99 2.28
N GLY A 485 -26.12 13.00 3.11
CA GLY A 485 -26.17 14.39 2.67
C GLY A 485 -27.58 14.82 2.29
N ASN A 486 -27.77 15.30 1.07
CA ASN A 486 -29.10 15.48 0.50
C ASN A 486 -29.74 14.11 0.17
N PRO A 487 -31.09 13.98 0.11
CA PRO A 487 -31.71 12.74 -0.35
C PRO A 487 -31.48 12.49 -1.85
N GLY A 488 -30.98 11.30 -2.20
CA GLY A 488 -30.51 11.00 -3.55
C GLY A 488 -29.09 11.53 -3.81
N PRO A 489 -28.50 11.22 -4.98
CA PRO A 489 -27.09 11.50 -5.23
C PRO A 489 -26.75 13.00 -5.11
N ASP A 490 -25.62 13.32 -4.48
CA ASP A 490 -25.11 14.69 -4.36
C ASP A 490 -23.60 14.82 -4.70
N TYR A 491 -23.13 16.05 -4.92
CA TYR A 491 -21.73 16.30 -5.31
C TYR A 491 -20.72 16.21 -4.16
N ARG A 492 -21.12 15.78 -2.96
CA ARG A 492 -20.26 15.62 -1.77
C ARG A 492 -20.02 14.16 -1.42
N PHE A 493 -21.09 13.37 -1.35
CA PHE A 493 -21.06 11.95 -1.00
C PHE A 493 -21.21 11.03 -2.21
N GLY A 494 -21.57 11.57 -3.38
CA GLY A 494 -21.91 10.80 -4.57
C GLY A 494 -23.25 10.10 -4.40
N TYR A 495 -23.30 8.80 -4.71
CA TYR A 495 -24.42 7.91 -4.39
C TYR A 495 -24.47 7.49 -2.91
N GLY A 496 -23.57 8.03 -2.06
CA GLY A 496 -23.53 7.79 -0.62
C GLY A 496 -22.31 6.96 -0.18
N ARG A 497 -22.37 6.40 1.02
CA ARG A 497 -21.30 5.57 1.60
C ARG A 497 -21.36 4.14 1.07
N ILE A 498 -20.24 3.55 0.67
CA ILE A 498 -20.16 2.11 0.34
C ILE A 498 -20.84 1.21 1.40
N ASN A 499 -21.55 0.19 0.91
CA ASN A 499 -22.06 -0.91 1.71
C ASN A 499 -21.70 -2.24 1.02
N ALA A 500 -20.55 -2.83 1.37
CA ALA A 500 -20.08 -4.05 0.73
C ALA A 500 -20.98 -5.28 1.01
N LEU A 501 -21.81 -5.24 2.06
CA LEU A 501 -22.77 -6.29 2.38
C LEU A 501 -23.96 -6.29 1.41
N GLU A 502 -24.59 -5.14 1.18
CA GLU A 502 -25.65 -5.04 0.18
C GLU A 502 -25.11 -5.25 -1.24
N ALA A 503 -23.89 -4.78 -1.52
CA ALA A 503 -23.21 -5.07 -2.78
C ALA A 503 -23.02 -6.57 -3.02
N VAL A 504 -22.56 -7.34 -2.02
CA VAL A 504 -22.37 -8.78 -2.20
C VAL A 504 -23.68 -9.55 -2.32
N LYS A 505 -24.76 -9.11 -1.63
CA LYS A 505 -26.10 -9.68 -1.75
C LYS A 505 -26.67 -9.57 -3.18
N ILE A 506 -26.44 -8.48 -3.91
CA ILE A 506 -26.88 -8.36 -5.32
C ILE A 506 -26.24 -9.43 -6.21
N LEU A 507 -24.96 -9.76 -5.98
CA LEU A 507 -24.26 -10.80 -6.74
C LEU A 507 -24.75 -12.20 -6.37
N GLU A 508 -25.01 -12.44 -5.07
CA GLU A 508 -25.48 -13.73 -4.55
C GLU A 508 -26.93 -14.05 -4.98
N ASP A 509 -27.82 -13.07 -4.89
CA ASP A 509 -29.23 -13.19 -5.32
C ASP A 509 -29.39 -13.06 -6.86
N SER A 510 -28.31 -12.84 -7.61
CA SER A 510 -28.33 -12.62 -9.07
C SER A 510 -29.27 -11.47 -9.51
N ARG A 511 -29.35 -10.38 -8.74
CA ARG A 511 -30.23 -9.22 -9.01
C ARG A 511 -29.61 -8.24 -10.02
N TYR A 512 -29.08 -8.77 -11.12
CA TYR A 512 -28.40 -8.02 -12.15
C TYR A 512 -28.67 -8.56 -13.56
N ALA A 513 -28.50 -7.70 -14.55
CA ALA A 513 -28.51 -8.05 -15.97
C ALA A 513 -27.31 -7.40 -16.67
N LEU A 514 -26.71 -8.14 -17.61
CA LEU A 514 -25.65 -7.69 -18.50
C LEU A 514 -26.16 -7.86 -19.93
N ASN A 515 -26.17 -6.77 -20.71
CA ASN A 515 -26.82 -6.72 -22.02
C ASN A 515 -26.14 -5.70 -22.94
N THR A 516 -26.45 -5.77 -24.24
CA THR A 516 -26.09 -4.74 -25.23
C THR A 516 -27.32 -3.94 -25.69
N VAL A 517 -27.11 -2.71 -26.16
CA VAL A 517 -28.15 -1.90 -26.82
C VAL A 517 -27.59 -1.08 -27.99
N THR A 518 -28.38 -0.94 -29.05
CA THR A 518 -28.03 -0.21 -30.28
C THR A 518 -28.66 1.19 -30.29
N THR A 519 -28.26 2.07 -31.23
CA THR A 519 -28.98 3.33 -31.47
C THR A 519 -30.43 3.04 -31.87
N GLY A 520 -31.40 3.58 -31.12
CA GLY A 520 -32.82 3.30 -31.27
C GLY A 520 -33.29 1.93 -30.73
N GLY A 521 -32.40 1.18 -30.09
CA GLY A 521 -32.73 -0.09 -29.43
C GLY A 521 -33.37 0.12 -28.05
N GLN A 522 -34.14 -0.88 -27.60
CA GLN A 522 -34.78 -0.92 -26.28
C GLN A 522 -34.61 -2.32 -25.69
N ASN A 523 -34.30 -2.40 -24.39
CA ASN A 523 -34.34 -3.62 -23.59
C ASN A 523 -35.24 -3.43 -22.38
N ASP A 524 -36.03 -4.45 -22.04
CA ASP A 524 -36.92 -4.46 -20.87
C ASP A 524 -36.57 -5.64 -19.95
N VAL A 525 -36.25 -5.37 -18.69
CA VAL A 525 -36.12 -6.39 -17.63
C VAL A 525 -37.34 -6.30 -16.72
N MET A 526 -38.06 -7.40 -16.54
CA MET A 526 -39.27 -7.46 -15.71
C MET A 526 -38.94 -7.97 -14.31
N ILE A 527 -39.27 -7.20 -13.28
CA ILE A 527 -39.15 -7.58 -11.86
C ILE A 527 -40.51 -7.52 -11.17
N ASN A 528 -40.65 -8.20 -10.03
CA ASN A 528 -41.84 -8.09 -9.17
C ASN A 528 -41.49 -7.51 -7.81
N VAL A 529 -42.15 -6.42 -7.42
CA VAL A 529 -42.05 -5.81 -6.10
C VAL A 529 -43.12 -6.41 -5.17
N PRO A 530 -42.73 -6.96 -4.00
CA PRO A 530 -43.66 -7.50 -3.00
C PRO A 530 -44.41 -6.39 -2.25
N SER A 531 -45.51 -6.75 -1.58
CA SER A 531 -46.25 -5.80 -0.75
C SER A 531 -45.51 -5.45 0.53
N GLY A 532 -45.56 -4.17 0.92
CA GLY A 532 -44.87 -3.66 2.10
C GLY A 532 -43.38 -3.37 1.90
N ALA A 533 -42.85 -3.44 0.68
CA ALA A 533 -41.47 -3.02 0.39
C ALA A 533 -41.23 -1.56 0.82
N ALA A 534 -40.11 -1.30 1.49
CA ALA A 534 -39.70 0.02 1.95
C ALA A 534 -39.09 0.85 0.83
N ARG A 535 -38.30 0.22 -0.05
CA ARG A 535 -37.61 0.90 -1.16
C ARG A 535 -37.30 -0.07 -2.31
N LEU A 536 -37.48 0.41 -3.55
CA LEU A 536 -36.89 -0.17 -4.76
C LEU A 536 -35.73 0.73 -5.19
N ARG A 537 -34.59 0.15 -5.57
CA ARG A 537 -33.52 0.85 -6.29
C ARG A 537 -33.19 0.13 -7.57
N VAL A 538 -32.83 0.91 -8.59
CA VAL A 538 -32.44 0.43 -9.92
C VAL A 538 -31.32 1.34 -10.42
N MET A 539 -30.20 0.77 -10.88
CA MET A 539 -29.11 1.55 -11.44
C MET A 539 -28.63 0.96 -12.77
N LEU A 540 -28.46 1.82 -13.75
CA LEU A 540 -27.83 1.57 -15.04
C LEU A 540 -26.41 2.14 -15.04
N THR A 541 -25.44 1.41 -15.58
CA THR A 541 -24.06 1.89 -15.78
C THR A 541 -23.43 1.27 -17.02
N TRP A 542 -22.58 2.01 -17.71
CA TRP A 542 -21.75 1.47 -18.80
C TRP A 542 -20.33 2.06 -18.79
N ASN A 543 -19.37 1.28 -19.29
CA ASN A 543 -18.04 1.83 -19.61
C ASN A 543 -18.22 2.53 -20.96
N ASP A 544 -18.43 3.85 -20.91
CA ASP A 544 -18.68 4.67 -22.07
C ASP A 544 -17.38 4.85 -22.87
N PRO A 545 -17.39 4.75 -24.20
CA PRO A 545 -16.19 4.99 -25.00
C PRO A 545 -15.59 6.36 -24.73
N ALA A 546 -14.27 6.42 -24.62
CA ALA A 546 -13.56 7.64 -24.27
C ALA A 546 -13.89 8.80 -25.23
N GLY A 547 -14.46 9.88 -24.69
CA GLY A 547 -14.81 11.09 -25.46
C GLY A 547 -13.58 11.84 -25.97
N ALA A 548 -13.79 12.85 -26.83
CA ALA A 548 -12.72 13.80 -27.16
C ALA A 548 -12.22 14.48 -25.87
N ALA A 549 -10.91 14.73 -25.77
CA ALA A 549 -10.22 15.18 -24.54
C ALA A 549 -10.58 16.61 -24.04
N ASN A 550 -11.64 17.20 -24.61
CA ASN A 550 -12.22 18.51 -24.25
C ASN A 550 -13.74 18.55 -24.55
N ALA A 551 -14.40 17.40 -24.62
CA ALA A 551 -15.83 17.31 -24.88
C ALA A 551 -16.64 17.76 -23.65
N ASN A 552 -17.70 18.55 -23.87
CA ASN A 552 -18.67 18.90 -22.84
C ASN A 552 -20.11 18.78 -23.44
N PRO A 553 -20.92 17.79 -23.02
CA PRO A 553 -20.57 16.72 -22.09
C PRO A 553 -19.51 15.75 -22.63
N ALA A 554 -18.82 15.02 -21.75
CA ALA A 554 -17.86 13.99 -22.15
C ALA A 554 -18.51 12.68 -22.63
N LEU A 555 -19.83 12.54 -22.45
CA LEU A 555 -20.64 11.38 -22.82
C LEU A 555 -20.61 11.13 -24.34
N VAL A 556 -20.44 9.87 -24.75
CA VAL A 556 -20.38 9.46 -26.16
C VAL A 556 -21.60 8.64 -26.54
N ASN A 557 -21.81 7.51 -25.86
CA ASN A 557 -23.01 6.69 -26.02
C ASN A 557 -23.99 7.06 -24.89
N ASN A 558 -25.16 7.60 -25.23
CA ASN A 558 -26.21 7.95 -24.27
C ASN A 558 -27.29 6.86 -24.23
N LEU A 559 -27.56 6.36 -23.02
CA LEU A 559 -28.57 5.34 -22.73
C LEU A 559 -29.56 5.87 -21.67
N ASP A 560 -30.86 5.77 -21.91
CA ASP A 560 -31.89 6.23 -20.97
C ASP A 560 -32.49 5.05 -20.17
N LEU A 561 -32.38 5.09 -18.84
CA LEU A 561 -33.11 4.25 -17.88
C LEU A 561 -34.52 4.81 -17.62
N SER A 562 -35.51 3.94 -17.54
CA SER A 562 -36.83 4.26 -17.00
C SER A 562 -37.44 3.09 -16.25
N VAL A 563 -38.14 3.38 -15.15
CA VAL A 563 -38.74 2.36 -14.27
C VAL A 563 -40.26 2.52 -14.28
N ILE A 564 -40.96 1.56 -14.89
CA ILE A 564 -42.37 1.67 -15.27
C ILE A 564 -43.21 0.72 -14.41
N ASN A 565 -44.32 1.21 -13.84
CA ASN A 565 -45.33 0.43 -13.15
C ASN A 565 -46.73 0.90 -13.58
N GLY A 566 -47.44 0.07 -14.35
CA GLY A 566 -48.72 0.43 -14.93
C GLY A 566 -48.61 1.65 -15.85
N ALA A 567 -49.28 2.76 -15.48
CA ALA A 567 -49.21 4.04 -16.19
C ALA A 567 -48.13 5.00 -15.64
N THR A 568 -47.42 4.63 -14.58
CA THR A 568 -46.41 5.47 -13.92
C THR A 568 -45.03 5.14 -14.44
N THR A 569 -44.36 6.11 -15.06
CA THR A 569 -42.94 6.03 -15.41
C THR A 569 -42.13 6.90 -14.45
N THR A 570 -41.16 6.30 -13.76
CA THR A 570 -40.20 7.02 -12.91
C THR A 570 -38.89 7.16 -13.66
N LEU A 571 -38.37 8.39 -13.68
CA LEU A 571 -37.10 8.74 -14.32
C LEU A 571 -35.93 8.78 -13.31
N PRO A 572 -34.67 8.75 -13.77
CA PRO A 572 -33.47 8.88 -12.95
C PRO A 572 -33.41 10.17 -12.11
N TRP A 573 -32.48 10.16 -11.16
CA TRP A 573 -32.06 11.35 -10.43
C TRP A 573 -31.05 12.16 -11.26
N ILE A 574 -31.26 13.47 -11.33
CA ILE A 574 -30.33 14.45 -11.92
C ILE A 574 -30.06 15.61 -10.93
N LEU A 575 -28.91 16.27 -11.08
CA LEU A 575 -28.47 17.41 -10.27
C LEU A 575 -28.33 18.67 -11.14
N ASP A 576 -28.39 19.86 -10.50
CA ASP A 576 -28.02 21.12 -11.13
C ASP A 576 -26.57 21.50 -10.80
N PRO A 577 -25.62 21.43 -11.76
CA PRO A 577 -24.23 21.79 -11.52
C PRO A 577 -24.00 23.29 -11.31
N ASN A 578 -24.99 24.15 -11.61
CA ASN A 578 -24.94 25.58 -11.34
C ASN A 578 -25.32 25.92 -9.89
N ASN A 579 -26.12 25.05 -9.25
CA ASN A 579 -26.58 25.19 -7.87
C ASN A 579 -26.24 23.91 -7.05
N PRO A 580 -24.95 23.52 -6.95
CA PRO A 580 -24.54 22.17 -6.55
C PRO A 580 -24.87 21.74 -5.10
N GLY A 581 -25.42 22.63 -4.29
CA GLY A 581 -25.98 22.30 -2.96
C GLY A 581 -27.46 21.95 -2.95
N THR A 582 -28.19 22.06 -4.07
CA THR A 582 -29.62 21.70 -4.13
C THR A 582 -29.82 20.19 -4.17
N PRO A 583 -30.94 19.66 -3.61
CA PRO A 583 -31.27 18.25 -3.72
C PRO A 583 -31.47 17.78 -5.17
N ALA A 584 -31.27 16.48 -5.42
CA ALA A 584 -31.52 15.87 -6.71
C ALA A 584 -33.01 15.97 -7.13
N THR A 585 -33.24 15.99 -8.44
CA THR A 585 -34.58 16.07 -9.05
C THR A 585 -34.77 14.96 -10.09
N ARG A 586 -35.99 14.78 -10.60
CA ARG A 586 -36.30 13.72 -11.58
C ARG A 586 -36.19 14.24 -13.01
N GLY A 587 -35.43 13.54 -13.84
CA GLY A 587 -35.26 13.88 -15.25
C GLY A 587 -34.53 12.79 -16.03
N VAL A 588 -34.34 13.03 -17.32
CA VAL A 588 -33.46 12.23 -18.19
C VAL A 588 -32.04 12.76 -17.99
N ASP A 589 -31.05 11.90 -17.72
CA ASP A 589 -29.65 12.32 -17.75
C ASP A 589 -29.16 12.37 -19.21
N VAL A 590 -28.30 13.33 -19.53
CA VAL A 590 -27.70 13.52 -20.87
C VAL A 590 -26.19 13.80 -20.78
N VAL A 591 -25.60 13.59 -19.60
CA VAL A 591 -24.19 13.85 -19.30
C VAL A 591 -23.51 12.67 -18.61
N SER A 592 -24.23 11.82 -17.87
CA SER A 592 -23.70 10.70 -17.08
C SER A 592 -23.77 9.34 -17.78
N ASN A 593 -22.78 8.48 -17.53
CA ASN A 593 -22.79 7.04 -17.86
C ASN A 593 -23.27 6.16 -16.69
N ILE A 594 -24.02 6.76 -15.78
CA ILE A 594 -24.55 6.20 -14.54
C ILE A 594 -25.91 6.86 -14.32
N GLU A 595 -26.97 6.07 -14.20
CA GLU A 595 -28.32 6.58 -13.89
C GLU A 595 -28.94 5.74 -12.78
N GLN A 596 -29.55 6.38 -11.78
CA GLN A 596 -30.24 5.69 -10.69
C GLN A 596 -31.68 6.15 -10.54
N VAL A 597 -32.59 5.17 -10.45
CA VAL A 597 -33.95 5.36 -9.95
C VAL A 597 -34.06 4.73 -8.56
N THR A 598 -34.55 5.49 -7.60
CA THR A 598 -35.05 4.96 -6.32
C THR A 598 -36.55 5.26 -6.21
N ILE A 599 -37.32 4.37 -5.57
CA ILE A 599 -38.74 4.57 -5.26
C ILE A 599 -38.95 4.15 -3.81
N ASP A 600 -39.31 5.10 -2.95
CA ASP A 600 -39.69 4.84 -1.57
C ASP A 600 -41.15 4.36 -1.49
N ASN A 601 -41.41 3.38 -0.61
CA ASN A 601 -42.71 2.73 -0.43
C ASN A 601 -43.38 2.31 -1.77
N PRO A 602 -42.68 1.59 -2.67
CA PRO A 602 -43.20 1.23 -3.98
C PRO A 602 -44.45 0.33 -3.86
N ALA A 603 -45.38 0.49 -4.81
CA ALA A 603 -46.56 -0.35 -4.89
C ALA A 603 -46.18 -1.80 -5.19
N SER A 604 -46.96 -2.77 -4.70
CA SER A 604 -46.75 -4.18 -5.03
C SER A 604 -47.17 -4.49 -6.47
N GLY A 605 -46.35 -5.23 -7.20
CA GLY A 605 -46.66 -5.75 -8.53
C GLY A 605 -45.47 -5.76 -9.49
N SER A 606 -45.75 -5.91 -10.78
CA SER A 606 -44.72 -5.94 -11.81
C SER A 606 -44.16 -4.53 -12.09
N TYR A 607 -42.84 -4.44 -12.23
CA TYR A 607 -42.12 -3.27 -12.70
C TYR A 607 -41.31 -3.64 -13.94
N THR A 608 -41.30 -2.76 -14.94
CA THR A 608 -40.41 -2.86 -16.11
C THR A 608 -39.23 -1.92 -15.90
N LEU A 609 -38.02 -2.48 -15.91
CA LEU A 609 -36.76 -1.75 -15.92
C LEU A 609 -36.34 -1.63 -17.39
N ARG A 610 -36.53 -0.47 -18.00
CA ARG A 610 -36.31 -0.23 -19.43
C ARG A 610 -35.03 0.55 -19.66
N VAL A 611 -34.20 0.08 -20.60
CA VAL A 611 -32.98 0.75 -21.06
C VAL A 611 -33.10 1.01 -22.56
N ASN A 612 -33.03 2.28 -22.96
CA ASN A 612 -33.10 2.72 -24.36
C ASN A 612 -31.72 3.18 -24.83
N GLY A 613 -31.30 2.85 -26.05
CA GLY A 613 -30.08 3.38 -26.65
C GLY A 613 -30.37 4.65 -27.45
N LEU A 614 -30.51 5.80 -26.78
CA LEU A 614 -30.89 7.06 -27.42
C LEU A 614 -29.89 7.49 -28.52
N ALA A 615 -28.60 7.37 -28.22
CA ALA A 615 -27.54 7.58 -29.20
C ALA A 615 -26.34 6.68 -28.89
N VAL A 616 -25.99 5.78 -29.80
CA VAL A 616 -24.80 4.92 -29.73
C VAL A 616 -23.92 5.18 -30.97
N PRO A 617 -23.26 6.36 -31.06
CA PRO A 617 -22.44 6.74 -32.22
C PRO A 617 -21.15 5.92 -32.39
N THR A 618 -20.71 5.17 -31.38
CA THR A 618 -19.47 4.38 -31.39
C THR A 618 -19.71 2.90 -31.06
N GLY A 619 -19.09 2.01 -31.84
CA GLY A 619 -19.37 0.58 -31.82
C GLY A 619 -20.67 0.18 -32.55
N PRO A 620 -20.99 -1.12 -32.66
CA PRO A 620 -22.29 -1.60 -33.14
C PRO A 620 -23.38 -1.49 -32.07
N SER A 621 -23.00 -1.56 -30.79
CA SER A 621 -23.86 -1.53 -29.61
C SER A 621 -23.03 -1.19 -28.37
N GLN A 622 -23.65 -0.59 -27.35
CA GLN A 622 -23.05 -0.38 -26.03
C GLN A 622 -23.38 -1.55 -25.10
N GLU A 623 -22.38 -2.10 -24.41
CA GLU A 623 -22.59 -3.01 -23.26
C GLU A 623 -22.90 -2.22 -21.99
N TYR A 624 -23.86 -2.69 -21.20
CA TYR A 624 -24.25 -2.08 -19.93
C TYR A 624 -24.52 -3.12 -18.85
N ALA A 625 -24.38 -2.69 -17.59
CA ALA A 625 -24.86 -3.41 -16.41
C ALA A 625 -26.08 -2.69 -15.83
N LEU A 626 -27.08 -3.47 -15.41
CA LEU A 626 -28.29 -3.02 -14.73
C LEU A 626 -28.44 -3.85 -13.44
N THR A 627 -28.56 -3.21 -12.27
CA THR A 627 -28.85 -3.93 -11.01
C THR A 627 -30.12 -3.39 -10.36
N TRP A 628 -30.75 -4.21 -9.51
CA TRP A 628 -31.89 -3.79 -8.69
C TRP A 628 -31.82 -4.31 -7.26
N SER A 629 -32.21 -3.47 -6.29
CA SER A 629 -32.46 -3.90 -4.91
C SER A 629 -33.92 -3.66 -4.55
N VAL A 630 -34.48 -4.58 -3.77
CA VAL A 630 -35.83 -4.46 -3.19
C VAL A 630 -35.63 -4.64 -1.69
N GLU A 631 -35.71 -3.53 -0.98
CA GLU A 631 -35.57 -3.44 0.46
C GLU A 631 -36.96 -3.63 1.09
N MET A 632 -37.16 -4.75 1.78
CA MET A 632 -38.25 -4.88 2.75
C MET A 632 -37.93 -4.04 4.01
N PRO A 633 -38.90 -3.77 4.90
CA PRO A 633 -38.59 -3.20 6.21
C PRO A 633 -37.73 -4.19 7.01
N TYR A 634 -36.51 -3.78 7.39
CA TYR A 634 -35.56 -4.64 8.11
C TYR A 634 -34.68 -3.84 9.07
N ILE A 635 -34.09 -4.56 10.01
CA ILE A 635 -32.90 -4.19 10.80
C ILE A 635 -31.92 -5.36 10.64
N GLU A 636 -30.63 -5.09 10.53
CA GLU A 636 -29.58 -6.11 10.38
C GLU A 636 -28.33 -5.67 11.15
N VAL A 637 -27.93 -6.40 12.19
CA VAL A 637 -26.74 -6.13 12.98
C VAL A 637 -25.51 -6.43 12.14
N THR A 638 -24.58 -5.47 12.06
CA THR A 638 -23.42 -5.57 11.16
C THR A 638 -22.07 -5.53 11.87
N TYR A 639 -22.03 -5.04 13.11
CA TYR A 639 -20.88 -5.13 13.99
C TYR A 639 -21.29 -4.86 15.44
N PRO A 640 -20.85 -5.68 16.42
CA PRO A 640 -20.29 -7.02 16.23
C PRO A 640 -21.32 -7.99 15.64
N ASN A 641 -20.87 -8.91 14.80
CA ASN A 641 -21.76 -9.90 14.15
C ASN A 641 -21.27 -11.36 14.28
N GLY A 642 -20.08 -11.61 14.81
CA GLY A 642 -19.61 -12.96 15.04
C GLY A 642 -18.10 -13.06 15.15
N GLY A 643 -17.63 -13.71 16.21
CA GLY A 643 -16.21 -14.02 16.38
C GLY A 643 -15.30 -12.85 16.74
N GLU A 644 -15.81 -11.62 16.92
CA GLU A 644 -15.03 -10.52 17.50
C GLU A 644 -14.51 -10.85 18.92
N LYS A 645 -13.50 -10.11 19.37
CA LYS A 645 -12.77 -10.38 20.62
C LYS A 645 -12.53 -9.08 21.41
N PHE A 646 -13.48 -8.72 22.26
CA PHE A 646 -13.46 -7.43 22.95
C PHE A 646 -12.85 -7.46 24.35
N ALA A 647 -12.27 -6.33 24.74
CA ALA A 647 -11.73 -6.12 26.08
C ALA A 647 -12.51 -5.02 26.81
N SER A 648 -12.86 -5.28 28.07
CA SER A 648 -13.59 -4.33 28.90
C SER A 648 -12.78 -3.05 29.13
N GLY A 649 -13.44 -1.89 29.06
CA GLY A 649 -12.79 -0.58 29.23
C GLY A 649 -12.23 0.04 27.93
N PHE A 650 -12.38 -0.62 26.79
CA PHE A 650 -12.21 -0.02 25.47
C PHE A 650 -13.60 0.38 24.91
N SER A 651 -13.65 1.33 23.97
CA SER A 651 -14.90 1.73 23.32
C SER A 651 -14.99 1.15 21.93
N GLU A 652 -16.03 0.36 21.71
CA GLU A 652 -16.44 -0.14 20.41
C GLU A 652 -17.53 0.77 19.81
N THR A 653 -17.89 0.55 18.55
CA THR A 653 -19.01 1.25 17.89
C THR A 653 -19.91 0.25 17.19
N ILE A 654 -20.98 -0.16 17.89
CA ILE A 654 -22.04 -1.01 17.36
C ILE A 654 -22.60 -0.37 16.10
N THR A 655 -22.80 -1.17 15.07
CA THR A 655 -23.22 -0.71 13.74
C THR A 655 -24.22 -1.70 13.14
N TRP A 656 -25.31 -1.20 12.57
CA TRP A 656 -26.32 -1.99 11.88
C TRP A 656 -26.66 -1.38 10.50
N ASN A 657 -27.44 -2.11 9.71
CA ASN A 657 -28.17 -1.60 8.56
C ASN A 657 -29.67 -1.57 8.92
N ASN A 658 -30.44 -0.71 8.25
CA ASN A 658 -31.90 -0.76 8.34
C ASN A 658 -32.57 -0.22 7.06
N ALA A 659 -33.84 -0.56 6.88
CA ALA A 659 -34.74 0.05 5.89
C ALA A 659 -36.18 0.04 6.44
N GLY A 660 -37.00 1.01 6.05
CA GLY A 660 -38.42 1.08 6.44
C GLY A 660 -38.72 1.27 7.95
N VAL A 661 -37.71 1.56 8.77
CA VAL A 661 -37.88 1.79 10.21
C VAL A 661 -38.49 3.16 10.47
N SER A 662 -39.63 3.20 11.16
CA SER A 662 -40.35 4.43 11.52
C SER A 662 -40.31 4.77 13.03
N GLY A 663 -39.94 3.81 13.88
CA GLY A 663 -39.86 3.97 15.32
C GLY A 663 -38.44 4.26 15.84
N ASN A 664 -38.34 4.54 17.13
CA ASN A 664 -37.05 4.54 17.83
C ASN A 664 -36.48 3.12 17.88
N GLN A 665 -35.16 3.01 17.78
CA GLN A 665 -34.42 1.76 17.82
C GLN A 665 -33.74 1.59 19.17
N THR A 666 -33.96 0.47 19.85
CA THR A 666 -33.31 0.15 21.13
C THR A 666 -32.20 -0.87 20.89
N VAL A 667 -30.99 -0.53 21.35
CA VAL A 667 -29.77 -1.34 21.20
C VAL A 667 -29.46 -1.99 22.54
N GLU A 668 -29.21 -3.30 22.54
CA GLU A 668 -29.03 -4.12 23.73
C GLU A 668 -27.84 -5.07 23.57
N TYR A 669 -27.25 -5.51 24.67
CA TYR A 669 -26.31 -6.64 24.70
C TYR A 669 -26.82 -7.79 25.57
N SER A 670 -26.38 -8.99 25.23
CA SER A 670 -26.46 -10.20 26.05
C SER A 670 -25.04 -10.64 26.42
N THR A 671 -24.89 -11.33 27.56
CA THR A 671 -23.66 -12.04 27.95
C THR A 671 -23.89 -13.56 28.12
N ASN A 672 -25.11 -14.03 27.85
CA ASN A 672 -25.60 -15.39 28.13
C ASN A 672 -26.48 -15.94 26.99
N ASN A 673 -26.00 -15.82 25.76
CA ASN A 673 -26.62 -16.31 24.53
C ASN A 673 -28.10 -15.89 24.32
N GLY A 674 -28.43 -14.64 24.66
CA GLY A 674 -29.76 -14.07 24.47
C GLY A 674 -30.79 -14.41 25.55
N SER A 675 -30.39 -15.11 26.61
CA SER A 675 -31.28 -15.47 27.73
C SER A 675 -31.74 -14.25 28.54
N SER A 676 -30.93 -13.19 28.59
CA SER A 676 -31.30 -11.89 29.16
C SER A 676 -30.56 -10.75 28.45
N TRP A 677 -31.22 -9.61 28.30
CA TRP A 677 -30.71 -8.47 27.54
C TRP A 677 -30.58 -7.23 28.44
N THR A 678 -29.55 -6.44 28.21
CA THR A 678 -29.27 -5.17 28.90
C THR A 678 -29.19 -4.05 27.88
N THR A 679 -30.02 -3.02 28.04
CA THR A 679 -30.06 -1.86 27.14
C THR A 679 -28.77 -1.05 27.21
N ILE A 680 -28.23 -0.71 26.04
CA ILE A 680 -27.10 0.22 25.86
C ILE A 680 -27.63 1.64 25.62
N GLY A 681 -28.68 1.76 24.82
CA GLY A 681 -29.37 3.03 24.56
C GLY A 681 -30.51 2.88 23.57
N THR A 682 -31.24 3.98 23.37
CA THR A 682 -32.33 4.09 22.38
C THR A 682 -32.06 5.31 21.50
N VAL A 683 -32.21 5.15 20.18
CA VAL A 683 -31.88 6.16 19.16
C VAL A 683 -33.04 6.32 18.16
N SER A 684 -33.00 7.34 17.30
CA SER A 684 -33.99 7.51 16.22
C SER A 684 -33.87 6.43 15.14
N SER A 685 -34.89 6.30 14.29
CA SER A 685 -34.87 5.42 13.09
C SER A 685 -33.70 5.70 12.13
N THR A 686 -33.25 6.95 12.06
CA THR A 686 -32.18 7.43 11.17
C THR A 686 -30.76 7.11 11.66
N VAL A 687 -30.59 6.76 12.94
CA VAL A 687 -29.27 6.39 13.49
C VAL A 687 -29.05 4.90 13.27
N THR A 688 -27.91 4.52 12.71
CA THR A 688 -27.55 3.11 12.45
C THR A 688 -26.35 2.63 13.28
N ARG A 689 -25.88 3.45 14.25
CA ARG A 689 -24.62 3.26 14.97
C ARG A 689 -24.68 3.80 16.39
N LEU A 690 -24.00 3.14 17.33
CA LEU A 690 -23.95 3.52 18.75
C LEU A 690 -22.60 3.14 19.38
N SER A 691 -21.94 4.07 20.06
CA SER A 691 -20.74 3.79 20.84
C SER A 691 -21.07 2.99 22.10
N TRP A 692 -20.25 1.99 22.43
CA TRP A 692 -20.46 1.07 23.55
C TRP A 692 -19.14 0.71 24.21
N SER A 693 -19.12 0.61 25.54
CA SER A 693 -17.98 0.04 26.29
C SER A 693 -18.36 -1.35 26.80
N PRO A 694 -17.69 -2.43 26.37
CA PRO A 694 -17.99 -3.78 26.82
C PRO A 694 -17.84 -3.92 28.34
N PRO A 695 -18.77 -4.60 29.04
CA PRO A 695 -18.75 -4.77 30.49
C PRO A 695 -17.55 -5.61 30.94
N SER A 696 -17.12 -5.42 32.19
CA SER A 696 -15.97 -6.16 32.76
C SER A 696 -16.35 -7.57 33.24
N VAL A 697 -16.68 -8.42 32.28
CA VAL A 697 -17.06 -9.84 32.46
C VAL A 697 -16.07 -10.76 31.73
N SER A 698 -16.32 -12.07 31.77
CA SER A 698 -15.79 -13.01 30.77
C SER A 698 -16.94 -13.82 30.19
N THR A 699 -17.07 -13.89 28.86
CA THR A 699 -18.05 -14.73 28.15
C THR A 699 -17.63 -14.90 26.68
N ASN A 700 -17.92 -16.05 26.09
CA ASN A 700 -17.88 -16.30 24.64
C ASN A 700 -19.29 -16.38 24.01
N THR A 701 -20.33 -16.05 24.78
CA THR A 701 -21.75 -16.06 24.34
C THR A 701 -22.36 -14.66 24.30
N ALA A 702 -21.53 -13.63 24.11
CA ALA A 702 -22.04 -12.27 23.94
C ALA A 702 -22.72 -12.10 22.58
N LEU A 703 -23.75 -11.26 22.56
CA LEU A 703 -24.55 -10.91 21.37
C LEU A 703 -24.99 -9.45 21.50
N ILE A 704 -25.18 -8.77 20.37
CA ILE A 704 -25.91 -7.50 20.30
C ILE A 704 -27.29 -7.76 19.67
N ARG A 705 -28.29 -6.98 20.08
CA ARG A 705 -29.62 -6.93 19.45
C ARG A 705 -30.02 -5.48 19.21
N VAL A 706 -30.74 -5.23 18.11
CA VAL A 706 -31.39 -3.95 17.81
C VAL A 706 -32.87 -4.20 17.52
N THR A 707 -33.75 -3.47 18.20
CA THR A 707 -35.22 -3.63 18.09
C THR A 707 -35.93 -2.31 17.78
N SER A 708 -36.98 -2.34 16.95
CA SER A 708 -37.92 -1.23 16.74
C SER A 708 -39.31 -1.77 16.40
N GLY A 709 -40.20 -1.78 17.38
CA GLY A 709 -41.56 -2.30 17.23
C GLY A 709 -41.54 -3.81 16.97
N ALA A 710 -41.99 -4.23 15.78
CA ALA A 710 -41.96 -5.62 15.33
C ALA A 710 -40.68 -6.00 14.57
N LEU A 711 -39.84 -5.03 14.20
CA LEU A 711 -38.53 -5.30 13.59
C LEU A 711 -37.51 -5.55 14.70
N SER A 712 -36.75 -6.64 14.57
CA SER A 712 -35.70 -7.04 15.50
C SER A 712 -34.65 -7.83 14.76
N ASP A 713 -33.39 -7.60 15.08
CA ASP A 713 -32.29 -8.46 14.64
C ASP A 713 -31.15 -8.49 15.68
N GLN A 714 -30.32 -9.53 15.63
CA GLN A 714 -29.21 -9.77 16.55
C GLN A 714 -27.98 -10.33 15.83
N SER A 715 -26.79 -10.23 16.44
CA SER A 715 -25.55 -10.79 15.90
C SER A 715 -25.72 -12.25 15.42
N ASP A 716 -25.34 -12.54 14.17
CA ASP A 716 -25.42 -13.86 13.52
C ASP A 716 -24.73 -14.97 14.35
N ALA A 717 -23.61 -14.64 14.98
CA ALA A 717 -22.88 -15.53 15.87
C ALA A 717 -22.37 -14.78 17.10
N ASN A 718 -21.98 -15.55 18.13
CA ASN A 718 -21.44 -15.01 19.36
C ASN A 718 -20.06 -14.37 19.16
N PHE A 719 -19.75 -13.40 20.01
CA PHE A 719 -18.42 -12.81 20.17
C PHE A 719 -17.95 -12.92 21.62
N ASP A 720 -16.65 -12.70 21.84
CA ASP A 720 -16.04 -12.84 23.16
C ASP A 720 -15.87 -11.47 23.83
N ILE A 721 -16.05 -11.45 25.14
CA ILE A 721 -15.67 -10.34 26.01
C ILE A 721 -14.76 -10.93 27.08
N THR A 722 -13.49 -10.50 27.17
CA THR A 722 -12.57 -10.84 28.27
C THR A 722 -11.37 -9.88 28.28
N GLY A 723 -10.62 -9.78 29.38
CA GLY A 723 -9.44 -8.91 29.42
C GLY A 723 -8.35 -9.34 28.43
N LYS A 724 -7.71 -8.38 27.76
CA LYS A 724 -6.57 -8.61 26.88
C LYS A 724 -5.24 -8.48 27.61
N VAL A 725 -4.21 -9.16 27.11
CA VAL A 725 -2.84 -9.07 27.64
C VAL A 725 -2.27 -7.68 27.39
N THR A 726 -1.51 -7.15 28.35
CA THR A 726 -0.74 -5.90 28.21
C THR A 726 0.71 -6.12 28.61
N SER A 727 1.61 -5.26 28.11
CA SER A 727 3.06 -5.34 28.35
C SER A 727 3.69 -6.71 28.06
N PHE A 728 3.24 -7.38 26.99
CA PHE A 728 3.89 -8.61 26.52
C PHE A 728 5.30 -8.30 26.00
N ALA A 729 6.29 -8.98 26.55
CA ALA A 729 7.70 -8.83 26.20
C ALA A 729 8.36 -10.20 26.05
N ALA A 730 9.41 -10.25 25.24
CA ALA A 730 10.24 -11.43 25.01
C ALA A 730 11.73 -11.07 25.11
N SER A 731 12.54 -11.98 25.64
CA SER A 731 13.99 -11.82 25.83
C SER A 731 14.75 -13.01 25.26
N GLY A 732 15.72 -12.72 24.40
CA GLY A 732 16.72 -13.67 23.90
C GLY A 732 17.90 -13.88 24.85
N VAL A 733 17.82 -13.37 26.08
CA VAL A 733 18.89 -13.44 27.08
C VAL A 733 18.57 -14.57 28.07
N SER A 734 19.10 -15.77 27.80
CA SER A 734 19.06 -16.92 28.71
C SER A 734 20.45 -17.57 28.79
N CYS A 735 20.69 -18.35 29.85
CA CYS A 735 21.91 -19.15 30.00
C CYS A 735 22.01 -20.28 28.96
N ASN A 736 20.87 -20.78 28.46
CA ASN A 736 20.79 -21.91 27.54
C ASN A 736 20.58 -21.44 26.09
N ALA A 737 21.18 -22.14 25.13
CA ALA A 737 20.93 -21.91 23.72
C ALA A 737 19.55 -22.46 23.30
N GLY A 738 18.88 -21.77 22.38
CA GLY A 738 17.56 -22.18 21.89
C GLY A 738 16.40 -21.80 22.81
N GLU A 739 16.59 -20.82 23.70
CA GLU A 739 15.57 -20.31 24.61
C GLU A 739 15.10 -18.89 24.29
N VAL A 740 13.86 -18.60 24.67
CA VAL A 740 13.27 -17.25 24.77
C VAL A 740 12.45 -17.17 26.05
N VAL A 741 12.69 -16.13 26.86
CA VAL A 741 11.95 -15.84 28.10
C VAL A 741 10.88 -14.79 27.84
N PHE A 742 9.63 -15.09 28.18
CA PHE A 742 8.47 -14.22 28.01
C PHE A 742 7.93 -13.73 29.35
N GLY A 743 7.37 -12.51 29.36
CA GLY A 743 6.65 -11.93 30.50
C GLY A 743 5.54 -10.99 30.06
N TRP A 744 4.49 -10.87 30.87
CA TRP A 744 3.32 -10.00 30.60
C TRP A 744 2.59 -9.58 31.87
N ASN A 745 1.68 -8.61 31.78
CA ASN A 745 0.74 -8.28 32.85
C ASN A 745 -0.44 -9.26 32.85
N ALA A 746 -0.94 -9.62 34.04
CA ALA A 746 -2.17 -10.37 34.19
C ALA A 746 -3.37 -9.61 33.56
N ALA A 747 -4.11 -10.30 32.70
CA ALA A 747 -5.31 -9.78 32.05
C ALA A 747 -6.58 -9.98 32.91
N SER A 748 -7.49 -9.01 32.92
CA SER A 748 -8.72 -9.06 33.72
C SER A 748 -9.64 -10.23 33.29
N ASN A 749 -10.17 -10.96 34.28
CA ASN A 749 -11.02 -12.14 34.08
C ASN A 749 -10.37 -13.30 33.26
N ALA A 750 -9.07 -13.24 32.99
CA ALA A 750 -8.31 -14.35 32.43
C ALA A 750 -7.95 -15.39 33.51
N THR A 751 -7.77 -16.62 33.06
CA THR A 751 -7.38 -17.78 33.90
C THR A 751 -6.13 -18.47 33.35
N HIS A 752 -5.90 -18.35 32.04
CA HIS A 752 -4.86 -19.04 31.28
C HIS A 752 -4.41 -18.13 30.12
N TYR A 753 -3.26 -18.46 29.50
CA TYR A 753 -2.72 -17.77 28.32
C TYR A 753 -2.22 -18.79 27.28
N ASP A 754 -2.34 -18.47 25.99
CA ASP A 754 -1.70 -19.21 24.90
C ASP A 754 -0.67 -18.30 24.21
N ILE A 755 0.55 -18.81 23.99
CA ILE A 755 1.63 -18.15 23.24
C ILE A 755 1.74 -18.79 21.86
N TYR A 756 1.93 -17.96 20.84
CA TYR A 756 2.07 -18.34 19.44
C TYR A 756 3.38 -17.84 18.86
N ARG A 757 3.92 -18.59 17.90
CA ARG A 757 5.05 -18.24 17.03
C ARG A 757 4.52 -18.05 15.62
N LEU A 758 4.93 -16.99 14.92
CA LEU A 758 4.66 -16.85 13.50
C LEU A 758 5.46 -17.89 12.71
N ASP A 759 4.85 -18.57 11.74
CA ASP A 759 5.58 -19.11 10.60
C ASP A 759 5.54 -18.08 9.48
N GLU A 760 6.67 -17.45 9.19
CA GLU A 760 6.80 -16.42 8.16
C GLU A 760 6.67 -16.97 6.73
N THR A 761 6.79 -18.30 6.56
CA THR A 761 6.64 -18.99 5.26
C THR A 761 5.18 -19.09 4.84
N THR A 762 4.29 -19.45 5.78
CA THR A 762 2.83 -19.48 5.57
C THR A 762 2.15 -18.17 5.93
N ALA A 763 2.83 -17.31 6.70
CA ALA A 763 2.31 -16.10 7.33
C ALA A 763 1.17 -16.35 8.34
N GLU A 764 1.20 -17.49 9.03
CA GLU A 764 0.18 -17.92 10.00
C GLU A 764 0.76 -18.22 11.39
N TYR A 765 -0.05 -18.04 12.44
CA TYR A 765 0.38 -18.19 13.83
C TYR A 765 0.22 -19.63 14.35
N VAL A 766 1.35 -20.28 14.61
CA VAL A 766 1.43 -21.64 15.17
C VAL A 766 1.48 -21.58 16.69
N LEU A 767 0.67 -22.40 17.37
CA LEU A 767 0.68 -22.52 18.83
C LEU A 767 2.04 -23.03 19.33
N LEU A 768 2.65 -22.29 20.26
CA LEU A 768 3.94 -22.62 20.88
C LEU A 768 3.75 -23.23 22.28
N ALA A 769 2.80 -22.68 23.04
CA ALA A 769 2.40 -23.17 24.36
C ALA A 769 0.95 -22.76 24.64
N SER A 770 0.17 -23.62 25.28
CA SER A 770 -1.20 -23.32 25.68
C SER A 770 -1.39 -23.45 27.18
N ASP A 771 -2.48 -22.87 27.66
CA ASP A 771 -3.01 -23.09 29.01
C ASP A 771 -2.02 -22.77 30.13
N LEU A 772 -1.23 -21.71 29.91
CA LEU A 772 -0.27 -21.17 30.88
C LEU A 772 -1.03 -20.38 31.96
N THR A 773 -0.91 -20.76 33.23
CA THR A 773 -1.58 -20.08 34.35
C THR A 773 -0.79 -18.92 34.96
N GLY A 774 0.53 -18.86 34.70
CA GLY A 774 1.41 -17.79 35.16
C GLY A 774 1.43 -16.57 34.23
N THR A 775 2.23 -15.56 34.59
CA THR A 775 2.46 -14.34 33.80
C THR A 775 3.86 -14.29 33.16
N SER A 776 4.53 -15.44 33.09
CA SER A 776 5.84 -15.63 32.47
C SER A 776 5.99 -17.07 31.96
N TYR A 777 6.84 -17.26 30.96
CA TYR A 777 7.11 -18.57 30.35
C TYR A 777 8.48 -18.58 29.66
N THR A 778 9.21 -19.69 29.71
CA THR A 778 10.44 -19.88 28.92
C THR A 778 10.17 -20.94 27.86
N ALA A 779 10.23 -20.55 26.58
CA ALA A 779 10.22 -21.51 25.47
C ALA A 779 11.63 -22.07 25.29
N THR A 780 11.72 -23.36 24.99
CA THR A 780 12.96 -24.14 24.81
C THR A 780 12.97 -24.86 23.48
N GLY A 781 14.14 -25.19 22.93
CA GLY A 781 14.25 -25.97 21.69
C GLY A 781 13.98 -25.17 20.41
N LEU A 782 14.04 -23.84 20.49
CA LEU A 782 14.03 -22.95 19.34
C LEU A 782 15.43 -22.92 18.67
N THR A 783 15.53 -22.51 17.42
CA THR A 783 16.82 -22.42 16.71
C THR A 783 17.68 -21.28 17.26
N PRO A 784 18.88 -21.52 17.82
CA PRO A 784 19.73 -20.46 18.37
C PRO A 784 20.08 -19.38 17.32
N ASN A 785 20.07 -18.11 17.73
CA ASN A 785 20.30 -16.93 16.88
C ASN A 785 19.24 -16.66 15.79
N ALA A 786 18.16 -17.44 15.70
CA ALA A 786 17.07 -17.12 14.78
C ALA A 786 16.30 -15.87 15.26
N SER A 787 16.01 -14.94 14.35
CA SER A 787 15.06 -13.85 14.57
C SER A 787 13.64 -14.40 14.40
N MET A 788 12.76 -14.21 15.38
CA MET A 788 11.46 -14.89 15.43
C MET A 788 10.37 -14.02 16.06
N TRP A 789 9.18 -14.00 15.44
CA TRP A 789 8.01 -13.26 15.95
C TRP A 789 7.10 -14.12 16.83
N PHE A 790 6.70 -13.57 17.97
CA PHE A 790 5.79 -14.19 18.92
C PHE A 790 4.63 -13.27 19.31
N THR A 791 3.49 -13.85 19.68
CA THR A 791 2.29 -13.13 20.17
C THR A 791 1.60 -13.99 21.24
N ILE A 792 0.71 -13.39 22.04
CA ILE A 792 0.03 -14.05 23.16
C ILE A 792 -1.44 -13.63 23.21
N ARG A 793 -2.33 -14.53 23.64
CA ARG A 793 -3.72 -14.21 23.98
C ARG A 793 -4.07 -14.66 25.40
N ALA A 794 -5.01 -13.97 26.03
CA ALA A 794 -5.59 -14.39 27.30
C ALA A 794 -6.80 -15.32 27.06
N LYS A 795 -7.07 -16.19 28.02
CA LYS A 795 -8.15 -17.18 28.00
C LYS A 795 -8.85 -17.31 29.34
N ASN A 796 -10.16 -17.50 29.31
CA ASN A 796 -10.93 -17.99 30.43
C ASN A 796 -11.43 -19.41 30.11
N ASN A 797 -10.81 -20.43 30.71
CA ASN A 797 -11.14 -21.83 30.42
C ASN A 797 -12.44 -22.29 31.11
N THR A 798 -13.06 -21.47 31.96
CA THR A 798 -14.39 -21.73 32.54
C THR A 798 -15.50 -21.23 31.62
N THR A 799 -15.30 -20.11 30.93
CA THR A 799 -16.29 -19.51 30.02
C THR A 799 -16.02 -19.81 28.54
N GLY A 800 -14.84 -20.32 28.20
CA GLY A 800 -14.37 -20.53 26.83
C GLY A 800 -13.95 -19.25 26.10
N ALA A 801 -13.96 -18.08 26.77
CA ALA A 801 -13.65 -16.79 26.17
C ALA A 801 -12.15 -16.59 25.95
N VAL A 802 -11.78 -16.02 24.80
CA VAL A 802 -10.39 -15.66 24.46
C VAL A 802 -10.29 -14.18 24.13
N SER A 803 -9.16 -13.55 24.43
CA SER A 803 -8.92 -12.15 24.04
C SER A 803 -8.48 -12.04 22.59
N GLU A 804 -8.58 -10.84 22.03
CA GLU A 804 -7.72 -10.47 20.90
C GLU A 804 -6.24 -10.61 21.35
N ARG A 805 -5.38 -11.05 20.45
CA ARG A 805 -3.96 -11.26 20.74
C ARG A 805 -3.24 -9.92 20.95
N ALA A 806 -2.19 -9.92 21.77
CA ALA A 806 -1.31 -8.77 21.91
C ALA A 806 -0.53 -8.50 20.62
N ASN A 807 -0.03 -7.27 20.47
CA ASN A 807 0.94 -6.95 19.41
C ASN A 807 2.11 -7.95 19.44
N ALA A 808 2.54 -8.41 18.27
CA ALA A 808 3.65 -9.33 18.17
C ALA A 808 4.98 -8.65 18.52
N VAL A 809 5.89 -9.41 19.10
CA VAL A 809 7.27 -8.99 19.41
C VAL A 809 8.24 -9.85 18.63
N ASN A 810 9.26 -9.23 18.04
CA ASN A 810 10.38 -9.95 17.45
C ASN A 810 11.49 -10.07 18.50
N VAL A 811 12.13 -11.24 18.57
CA VAL A 811 13.30 -11.48 19.41
C VAL A 811 14.26 -12.45 18.72
N THR A 812 15.56 -12.19 18.86
CA THR A 812 16.60 -13.16 18.48
C THR A 812 16.68 -14.24 19.56
N VAL A 813 16.46 -15.50 19.20
CA VAL A 813 16.56 -16.66 20.12
C VAL A 813 17.95 -16.76 20.72
N SER A 814 18.03 -17.11 22.01
CA SER A 814 19.28 -17.13 22.74
C SER A 814 20.32 -18.09 22.15
N ASN A 815 21.57 -17.66 22.14
CA ASN A 815 22.74 -18.50 21.92
C ASN A 815 23.30 -19.11 23.22
N GLY A 816 22.62 -18.86 24.36
CA GLY A 816 23.10 -19.20 25.69
C GLY A 816 24.04 -18.15 26.29
N GLY A 817 24.59 -18.46 27.47
CA GLY A 817 25.52 -17.61 28.20
C GLY A 817 24.93 -16.35 28.83
N GLY A 818 23.64 -16.06 28.67
CA GLY A 818 22.97 -14.92 29.30
C GLY A 818 23.48 -13.55 28.84
N GLY A 819 23.96 -13.45 27.60
CA GLY A 819 24.57 -12.22 27.07
C GLY A 819 26.00 -11.98 27.54
N LEU A 820 26.62 -12.92 28.24
CA LEU A 820 28.06 -12.90 28.52
C LEU A 820 28.87 -13.08 27.24
N GLY A 821 29.91 -12.27 27.07
CA GLY A 821 30.94 -12.50 26.06
C GLY A 821 31.78 -13.75 26.35
N ALA A 822 32.57 -14.19 25.37
CA ALA A 822 33.56 -15.24 25.59
C ALA A 822 34.70 -14.74 26.50
N VAL A 823 35.21 -15.62 27.37
CA VAL A 823 36.41 -15.33 28.17
C VAL A 823 37.64 -15.44 27.28
N GLY A 824 38.50 -14.43 27.30
CA GLY A 824 39.75 -14.42 26.55
C GLY A 824 40.82 -15.37 27.11
N THR A 825 41.98 -15.37 26.45
CA THR A 825 43.20 -16.02 26.97
C THR A 825 43.65 -15.37 28.26
N ILE A 826 43.96 -16.17 29.27
CA ILE A 826 44.62 -15.70 30.50
C ILE A 826 46.06 -15.34 30.19
N ASN A 827 46.49 -14.14 30.55
CA ASN A 827 47.87 -13.68 30.52
C ASN A 827 48.47 -13.82 31.92
N GLY A 828 49.69 -14.36 32.02
CA GLY A 828 50.44 -14.52 33.28
C GLY A 828 51.54 -15.57 33.13
N GLN A 829 52.33 -15.80 34.16
CA GLN A 829 53.50 -16.68 34.08
C GLN A 829 53.12 -18.17 34.11
N THR A 830 53.66 -18.95 33.16
CA THR A 830 53.39 -20.38 32.99
C THR A 830 54.42 -21.31 33.65
N ASN A 831 55.62 -20.83 33.94
CA ASN A 831 56.66 -21.59 34.65
C ASN A 831 56.97 -20.89 35.98
N ILE A 832 56.66 -21.54 37.09
CA ILE A 832 56.77 -20.97 38.45
C ILE A 832 57.94 -21.65 39.16
N CYS A 833 58.97 -20.86 39.47
CA CYS A 833 60.25 -21.38 39.93
C CYS A 833 60.64 -20.80 41.30
N GLY A 834 60.62 -21.66 42.32
CA GLY A 834 60.94 -21.28 43.70
C GLY A 834 59.71 -20.78 44.46
N THR A 835 59.27 -21.56 45.44
CA THR A 835 58.15 -21.22 46.33
C THR A 835 58.69 -20.74 47.70
N PRO A 836 57.98 -19.84 48.41
CA PRO A 836 56.75 -19.17 48.01
C PRO A 836 56.99 -17.97 47.07
N VAL A 837 56.17 -17.85 46.02
CA VAL A 837 56.17 -16.72 45.07
C VAL A 837 54.74 -16.33 44.72
N THR A 838 54.48 -15.07 44.36
CA THR A 838 53.14 -14.56 44.03
C THR A 838 53.13 -13.96 42.64
N GLU A 839 52.33 -14.52 41.75
CA GLU A 839 52.19 -14.07 40.35
C GLU A 839 50.84 -13.42 40.09
N ALA A 840 50.83 -12.49 39.14
CA ALA A 840 49.62 -11.84 38.64
C ALA A 840 49.15 -12.49 37.33
N TYR A 841 47.85 -12.78 37.26
CA TYR A 841 47.15 -13.27 36.07
C TYR A 841 46.02 -12.32 35.69
N SER A 842 45.73 -12.17 34.40
CA SER A 842 44.68 -11.27 33.92
C SER A 842 44.04 -11.71 32.60
N ILE A 843 42.81 -11.26 32.37
CA ILE A 843 42.07 -11.37 31.11
C ILE A 843 41.58 -10.00 30.64
N ALA A 844 41.21 -9.90 29.37
CA ALA A 844 40.40 -8.78 28.90
C ALA A 844 39.00 -8.80 29.55
N THR A 845 38.39 -7.63 29.72
CA THR A 845 37.02 -7.49 30.26
C THR A 845 36.01 -8.23 29.39
N VAL A 846 35.20 -9.07 30.01
CA VAL A 846 34.13 -9.82 29.34
C VAL A 846 32.85 -8.99 29.33
N THR A 847 32.31 -8.72 28.14
CA THR A 847 31.05 -8.01 27.95
C THR A 847 29.92 -8.68 28.75
N GLY A 848 29.12 -7.88 29.45
CA GLY A 848 27.98 -8.36 30.25
C GLY A 848 28.34 -8.98 31.60
N ALA A 849 29.62 -9.22 31.92
CA ALA A 849 30.02 -9.79 33.19
C ALA A 849 29.99 -8.76 34.35
N THR A 850 29.50 -9.19 35.50
CA THR A 850 29.49 -8.41 36.76
C THR A 850 30.49 -8.95 37.79
N SER A 851 31.00 -10.17 37.58
CA SER A 851 31.94 -10.85 38.48
C SER A 851 32.78 -11.89 37.73
N TYR A 852 33.90 -12.28 38.32
CA TYR A 852 34.84 -13.27 37.80
C TYR A 852 35.25 -14.22 38.92
N THR A 853 35.26 -15.52 38.66
CA THR A 853 35.72 -16.54 39.61
C THR A 853 36.98 -17.20 39.09
N TRP A 854 38.09 -16.90 39.76
CA TRP A 854 39.40 -17.50 39.55
C TRP A 854 39.64 -18.70 40.45
N THR A 855 40.30 -19.72 39.93
CA THR A 855 40.80 -20.89 40.69
C THR A 855 42.29 -21.10 40.42
N ALA A 856 43.04 -21.45 41.46
CA ALA A 856 44.48 -21.70 41.40
C ALA A 856 44.82 -23.21 41.33
N PRO A 857 46.03 -23.58 40.86
CA PRO A 857 46.55 -24.95 40.94
C PRO A 857 46.62 -25.50 42.37
N PRO A 858 46.69 -26.84 42.55
CA PRO A 858 46.74 -27.44 43.89
C PRO A 858 47.92 -26.92 44.73
N GLY A 859 47.63 -26.55 45.99
CA GLY A 859 48.58 -25.94 46.94
C GLY A 859 48.82 -24.44 46.77
N ALA A 860 48.47 -23.86 45.61
CA ALA A 860 48.48 -22.43 45.39
C ALA A 860 47.19 -21.77 45.89
N THR A 861 47.25 -20.49 46.23
CA THR A 861 46.14 -19.74 46.84
C THR A 861 45.92 -18.40 46.15
N VAL A 862 44.67 -18.11 45.75
CA VAL A 862 44.25 -16.76 45.35
C VAL A 862 44.33 -15.84 46.58
N VAL A 863 45.14 -14.78 46.51
CA VAL A 863 45.36 -13.84 47.64
C VAL A 863 44.77 -12.45 47.41
N ALA A 864 44.55 -12.04 46.17
CA ALA A 864 43.86 -10.78 45.84
C ALA A 864 43.22 -10.85 44.44
N GLY A 865 42.26 -9.95 44.16
CA GLY A 865 41.68 -9.76 42.81
C GLY A 865 40.50 -10.66 42.44
N GLN A 866 40.11 -11.61 43.31
CA GLN A 866 38.89 -12.41 43.12
C GLN A 866 37.67 -11.52 42.89
N GLY A 867 36.80 -11.89 41.95
CA GLY A 867 35.69 -11.06 41.50
C GLY A 867 36.02 -10.10 40.34
N THR A 868 37.30 -9.95 39.95
CA THR A 868 37.75 -8.98 38.94
C THR A 868 38.49 -9.64 37.75
N THR A 869 38.80 -8.86 36.71
CA THR A 869 39.54 -9.30 35.51
C THR A 869 41.01 -9.65 35.74
N SER A 870 41.54 -9.44 36.95
CA SER A 870 42.92 -9.77 37.32
C SER A 870 42.98 -10.41 38.71
N VAL A 871 43.89 -11.36 38.92
CA VAL A 871 44.06 -12.08 40.18
C VAL A 871 45.53 -12.20 40.55
N ASN A 872 45.85 -12.14 41.84
CA ASN A 872 47.17 -12.50 42.36
C ASN A 872 47.07 -13.88 43.03
N ILE A 873 47.96 -14.80 42.63
CA ILE A 873 48.02 -16.18 43.12
C ILE A 873 49.38 -16.43 43.75
N THR A 874 49.40 -16.79 45.03
CA THR A 874 50.61 -17.22 45.75
C THR A 874 50.77 -18.72 45.61
N TYR A 875 51.87 -19.16 45.02
CA TYR A 875 52.30 -20.55 44.97
C TYR A 875 53.09 -20.86 46.24
N ASN A 876 52.43 -21.51 47.20
CA ASN A 876 53.00 -21.87 48.50
C ASN A 876 53.94 -23.08 48.38
N ASN A 877 54.77 -23.32 49.41
CA ASN A 877 55.57 -24.55 49.50
C ASN A 877 54.65 -25.78 49.47
N GLY A 878 54.89 -26.69 48.51
CA GLY A 878 54.00 -27.83 48.24
C GLY A 878 52.95 -27.61 47.15
N SER A 879 52.95 -26.46 46.46
CA SER A 879 52.18 -26.28 45.23
C SER A 879 52.66 -27.21 44.12
N SER A 880 51.74 -27.72 43.30
CA SER A 880 52.03 -28.55 42.13
C SER A 880 51.48 -27.97 40.84
N SER A 881 52.06 -28.38 39.70
CA SER A 881 51.58 -28.01 38.37
C SER A 881 50.08 -28.29 38.18
N GLY A 882 49.40 -27.41 37.44
CA GLY A 882 47.95 -27.47 37.21
C GLY A 882 47.46 -26.23 36.45
N ASN A 883 46.14 -26.03 36.38
CA ASN A 883 45.58 -24.88 35.68
C ASN A 883 45.31 -23.70 36.63
N VAL A 884 45.68 -22.49 36.21
CA VAL A 884 44.95 -21.28 36.60
C VAL A 884 43.74 -21.19 35.68
N SER A 885 42.55 -21.04 36.25
CA SER A 885 41.30 -20.97 35.47
C SER A 885 40.46 -19.78 35.90
N VAL A 886 39.67 -19.24 34.96
CA VAL A 886 38.68 -18.19 35.25
C VAL A 886 37.42 -18.36 34.41
N PHE A 887 36.26 -18.22 35.05
CA PHE A 887 34.99 -17.98 34.37
C PHE A 887 34.42 -16.62 34.78
N ALA A 888 33.68 -16.00 33.86
CA ALA A 888 32.95 -14.76 34.10
C ALA A 888 31.47 -15.08 34.40
N SER A 889 30.81 -14.23 35.18
CA SER A 889 29.38 -14.37 35.51
C SER A 889 28.70 -13.01 35.60
N ASN A 890 27.41 -12.98 35.26
CA ASN A 890 26.52 -11.83 35.48
C ASN A 890 25.59 -12.02 36.70
N GLY A 891 25.80 -13.08 37.49
CA GLY A 891 24.96 -13.46 38.63
C GLY A 891 23.80 -14.41 38.29
N ALA A 892 23.34 -14.44 37.04
CA ALA A 892 22.33 -15.39 36.57
C ALA A 892 22.95 -16.56 35.78
N CYS A 893 23.95 -16.28 34.95
CA CYS A 893 24.66 -17.23 34.11
C CYS A 893 26.18 -17.15 34.34
N SER A 894 26.90 -18.17 33.89
CA SER A 894 28.37 -18.22 33.89
C SER A 894 28.88 -18.67 32.54
N THR A 895 30.07 -18.21 32.16
CA THR A 895 30.77 -18.70 30.96
C THR A 895 31.36 -20.09 31.18
N THR A 896 31.76 -20.76 30.09
CA THR A 896 32.81 -21.78 30.18
C THR A 896 34.10 -21.16 30.74
N PRO A 897 34.91 -21.90 31.54
CA PRO A 897 36.16 -21.38 32.08
C PRO A 897 37.26 -21.34 31.02
N SER A 898 37.97 -20.21 30.94
CA SER A 898 39.29 -20.14 30.32
C SER A 898 40.32 -20.79 31.24
N ASN A 899 41.38 -21.39 30.68
CA ASN A 899 42.37 -22.18 31.40
C ASN A 899 43.78 -21.87 30.88
N LEU A 900 44.73 -21.70 31.79
CA LEU A 900 46.16 -21.58 31.53
C LEU A 900 46.89 -22.67 32.32
N ALA A 901 47.56 -23.57 31.62
CA ALA A 901 48.41 -24.58 32.25
C ALA A 901 49.67 -23.91 32.83
N VAL A 902 49.98 -24.23 34.08
CA VAL A 902 51.12 -23.70 34.82
C VAL A 902 51.95 -24.85 35.38
N SER A 903 53.23 -24.88 35.03
CA SER A 903 54.25 -25.76 35.59
C SER A 903 54.84 -25.15 36.85
N VAL A 904 54.84 -25.88 37.97
CA VAL A 904 55.48 -25.45 39.23
C VAL A 904 56.72 -26.30 39.47
N GLY A 905 57.89 -25.66 39.56
CA GLY A 905 59.18 -26.31 39.72
C GLY A 905 60.00 -25.74 40.89
N THR A 906 60.87 -26.59 41.44
CA THR A 906 61.77 -26.22 42.55
C THR A 906 63.09 -25.67 42.03
N THR A 907 63.53 -24.51 42.50
CA THR A 907 64.91 -24.01 42.29
C THR A 907 65.95 -24.72 43.16
N SER A 908 65.53 -25.56 44.12
CA SER A 908 66.37 -26.42 44.96
C SER A 908 66.86 -27.68 44.22
N LEU A 909 67.29 -27.53 42.97
CA LEU A 909 67.91 -28.61 42.20
C LEU A 909 69.36 -28.83 42.65
N ALA A 910 69.81 -30.09 42.65
CA ALA A 910 71.22 -30.40 42.90
C ALA A 910 72.10 -29.80 41.77
N PRO A 911 73.15 -29.02 42.09
CA PRO A 911 73.98 -28.38 41.07
C PRO A 911 74.66 -29.40 40.13
N PRO A 912 74.95 -29.06 38.86
CA PRO A 912 75.60 -29.96 37.92
C PRO A 912 76.90 -30.55 38.47
N THR A 913 77.14 -31.84 38.27
CA THR A 913 78.42 -32.46 38.65
C THR A 913 79.49 -31.99 37.67
N SER A 914 80.51 -31.28 38.17
CA SER A 914 81.65 -30.80 37.38
C SER A 914 82.37 -31.93 36.66
N GLY A 915 82.79 -31.70 35.42
CA GLY A 915 83.74 -32.55 34.69
C GLY A 915 85.19 -32.39 35.15
N GLY A 916 85.44 -31.47 36.09
CA GLY A 916 86.77 -31.14 36.62
C GLY A 916 87.41 -29.94 35.92
N ASP A 917 88.18 -29.18 36.68
CA ASP A 917 88.99 -28.07 36.17
C ASP A 917 90.09 -28.59 35.24
N GLN A 918 90.30 -27.92 34.11
CA GLN A 918 91.27 -28.35 33.08
C GLN A 918 92.47 -27.41 33.07
N LEU A 919 93.64 -27.96 33.39
CA LEU A 919 94.93 -27.26 33.31
C LEU A 919 95.80 -27.89 32.23
N GLN A 920 96.25 -27.08 31.25
CA GLN A 920 97.23 -27.52 30.26
C GLN A 920 98.40 -26.53 30.17
N THR A 921 99.62 -27.03 30.30
CA THR A 921 100.85 -26.23 30.16
C THR A 921 101.48 -26.51 28.81
N VAL A 922 101.90 -25.47 28.08
CA VAL A 922 102.31 -25.53 26.67
C VAL A 922 103.66 -24.85 26.47
N CYS A 923 104.55 -25.49 25.71
CA CYS A 923 105.81 -24.92 25.26
C CYS A 923 105.67 -24.36 23.84
N PRO A 924 106.24 -23.17 23.54
CA PRO A 924 106.36 -22.68 22.16
C PRO A 924 107.16 -23.68 21.28
N PRO A 925 106.91 -23.73 19.95
CA PRO A 925 106.09 -22.81 19.15
C PRO A 925 104.68 -23.34 18.81
N ASN A 926 104.15 -24.32 19.56
CA ASN A 926 102.86 -24.95 19.23
C ASN A 926 101.67 -24.00 19.46
N SER A 927 100.62 -24.13 18.63
CA SER A 927 99.35 -23.43 18.83
C SER A 927 98.66 -23.85 20.13
N LEU A 928 97.97 -22.90 20.78
CA LEU A 928 97.30 -23.19 22.04
C LEU A 928 96.13 -24.18 21.85
N PRO A 929 95.95 -25.15 22.75
CA PRO A 929 94.83 -26.10 22.73
C PRO A 929 93.52 -25.38 23.03
N THR A 930 92.39 -25.93 22.57
CA THR A 930 91.06 -25.45 22.99
C THR A 930 90.49 -26.39 24.05
N LEU A 931 90.56 -25.96 25.31
CA LEU A 931 89.90 -26.59 26.44
C LEU A 931 88.38 -26.34 26.38
N THR A 932 87.57 -27.21 26.97
CA THR A 932 86.10 -27.09 26.98
C THR A 932 85.56 -27.49 28.34
N ALA A 933 84.85 -26.57 29.00
CA ALA A 933 84.21 -26.86 30.29
C ALA A 933 83.10 -27.89 30.08
N THR A 934 83.08 -28.90 30.95
CA THR A 934 82.09 -29.97 30.92
C THR A 934 81.49 -30.14 32.32
N ALA A 935 80.23 -30.53 32.35
CA ALA A 935 79.49 -30.88 33.55
C ALA A 935 78.39 -31.87 33.15
N SER A 936 77.80 -32.53 34.14
CA SER A 936 76.75 -33.53 33.93
C SER A 936 75.57 -33.31 34.87
N VAL A 937 74.38 -33.67 34.38
CA VAL A 937 73.10 -33.59 35.11
C VAL A 937 72.31 -34.90 34.89
N PRO A 938 71.36 -35.26 35.77
CA PRO A 938 70.54 -36.45 35.58
C PRO A 938 69.64 -36.37 34.34
N THR A 939 69.18 -37.52 33.86
CA THR A 939 68.15 -37.60 32.81
C THR A 939 66.89 -36.82 33.23
N GLY A 940 66.34 -36.01 32.33
CA GLY A 940 65.23 -35.08 32.62
C GLY A 940 65.68 -33.63 32.85
N TYR A 941 66.98 -33.38 32.96
CA TYR A 941 67.56 -32.04 33.12
C TYR A 941 68.46 -31.66 31.93
N SER A 942 68.83 -30.39 31.85
CA SER A 942 69.80 -29.83 30.90
C SER A 942 70.77 -28.88 31.62
N ILE A 943 71.78 -28.40 30.89
CA ILE A 943 72.80 -27.48 31.41
C ILE A 943 72.78 -26.19 30.59
N VAL A 944 72.73 -25.06 31.29
CA VAL A 944 72.97 -23.73 30.70
C VAL A 944 74.24 -23.15 31.33
N TRP A 945 75.19 -22.72 30.50
CA TRP A 945 76.47 -22.19 30.97
C TRP A 945 76.46 -20.67 31.04
N TYR A 946 77.18 -20.11 32.01
CA TYR A 946 77.32 -18.67 32.23
C TYR A 946 78.78 -18.28 32.47
N ASN A 947 79.10 -17.01 32.25
CA ASN A 947 80.40 -16.41 32.58
C ASN A 947 80.50 -15.88 34.03
N ALA A 948 79.47 -16.09 34.87
CA ALA A 948 79.45 -15.66 36.26
C ALA A 948 78.68 -16.64 37.17
N ALA A 949 79.12 -16.74 38.43
CA ALA A 949 78.51 -17.59 39.46
C ALA A 949 77.03 -17.26 39.73
N SER A 950 76.67 -15.99 39.58
CA SER A 950 75.30 -15.46 39.65
C SER A 950 75.15 -14.31 38.65
N GLY A 951 74.03 -14.23 37.95
CA GLY A 951 73.86 -13.27 36.85
C GLY A 951 74.73 -13.61 35.64
N GLY A 952 75.31 -12.61 34.98
CA GLY A 952 76.11 -12.80 33.77
C GLY A 952 75.30 -13.16 32.52
N THR A 953 75.99 -13.51 31.45
CA THR A 953 75.40 -13.87 30.14
C THR A 953 75.53 -15.36 29.86
N VAL A 954 74.55 -15.95 29.18
CA VAL A 954 74.60 -17.34 28.70
C VAL A 954 75.75 -17.51 27.72
N VAL A 955 76.51 -18.58 27.88
CA VAL A 955 77.64 -18.98 27.04
C VAL A 955 77.25 -20.27 26.30
N THR A 956 77.09 -20.20 24.98
CA THR A 956 76.64 -21.35 24.18
C THR A 956 77.72 -22.42 23.98
N ASN A 957 79.00 -22.03 23.98
CA ASN A 957 80.15 -22.92 23.88
C ASN A 957 81.21 -22.49 24.91
N PRO A 958 81.31 -23.13 26.09
CA PRO A 958 82.20 -22.71 27.18
C PRO A 958 83.62 -23.23 26.96
N THR A 959 84.32 -22.68 25.96
CA THR A 959 85.69 -23.09 25.58
C THR A 959 86.75 -22.04 25.94
N TRP A 960 88.02 -22.45 26.00
CA TRP A 960 89.14 -21.57 26.28
C TRP A 960 90.38 -21.99 25.50
N ASN A 961 91.00 -21.05 24.79
CA ASN A 961 92.12 -21.28 23.88
C ASN A 961 93.22 -20.21 23.97
N SER A 962 93.22 -19.44 25.06
CA SER A 962 94.10 -18.30 25.30
C SER A 962 94.91 -18.50 26.58
N ASN A 963 96.07 -17.85 26.68
CA ASN A 963 96.94 -17.98 27.84
C ASN A 963 96.32 -17.29 29.08
N GLY A 964 96.37 -17.93 30.25
CA GLY A 964 95.67 -17.52 31.46
C GLY A 964 94.51 -18.45 31.83
N SER A 965 93.65 -18.01 32.75
CA SER A 965 92.52 -18.80 33.27
C SER A 965 91.18 -18.10 33.04
N ILE A 966 90.13 -18.88 32.74
CA ILE A 966 88.73 -18.46 32.75
C ILE A 966 87.90 -19.45 33.57
N ILE A 967 86.78 -18.98 34.15
CA ILE A 967 85.84 -19.84 34.87
C ILE A 967 84.48 -19.77 34.18
N TYR A 968 83.92 -20.92 33.83
CA TYR A 968 82.55 -21.06 33.35
C TYR A 968 81.68 -21.71 34.43
N TYR A 969 80.40 -21.35 34.45
CA TYR A 969 79.47 -21.75 35.52
C TYR A 969 78.27 -22.49 34.93
N ALA A 970 78.17 -23.79 35.18
CA ALA A 970 77.06 -24.63 34.75
C ALA A 970 75.88 -24.49 35.71
N ALA A 971 74.73 -24.07 35.19
CA ALA A 971 73.45 -24.15 35.86
C ALA A 971 72.68 -25.40 35.41
N ILE A 972 72.01 -26.09 36.33
CA ILE A 972 71.05 -27.16 36.01
C ILE A 972 69.70 -26.53 35.66
N VAL A 973 69.00 -27.05 34.66
CA VAL A 973 67.61 -26.66 34.33
C VAL A 973 66.75 -27.92 34.22
N ASP A 974 65.56 -27.92 34.84
CA ASP A 974 64.55 -28.98 34.67
C ASP A 974 63.86 -28.84 33.31
N ASN A 975 63.90 -29.88 32.48
CA ASN A 975 63.33 -29.84 31.14
C ASN A 975 61.79 -29.86 31.11
N ASN A 976 61.14 -30.17 32.24
CA ASN A 976 59.67 -30.21 32.36
C ASN A 976 59.08 -28.92 32.91
N THR A 977 59.80 -28.22 33.80
CA THR A 977 59.32 -26.98 34.45
C THR A 977 60.08 -25.73 34.00
N GLY A 978 61.21 -25.87 33.32
CA GLY A 978 62.06 -24.77 32.87
C GLY A 978 62.84 -24.06 33.98
N CYS A 979 62.80 -24.58 35.22
CA CYS A 979 63.40 -23.91 36.38
C CYS A 979 64.92 -24.16 36.47
N GLU A 980 65.68 -23.07 36.59
CA GLU A 980 67.13 -23.09 36.87
C GLU A 980 67.40 -23.39 38.35
N GLY A 981 68.41 -24.21 38.64
CA GLY A 981 68.88 -24.46 39.99
C GLY A 981 69.58 -23.25 40.60
N ALA A 982 69.29 -22.95 41.88
CA ALA A 982 69.77 -21.74 42.57
C ALA A 982 71.30 -21.65 42.77
N THR A 983 72.03 -22.72 42.47
CA THR A 983 73.50 -22.80 42.58
C THR A 983 74.12 -23.31 41.28
N ARG A 984 75.14 -22.62 40.78
CA ARG A 984 75.89 -23.01 39.58
C ARG A 984 77.23 -23.62 39.94
N THR A 985 77.65 -24.62 39.17
CA THR A 985 78.94 -25.30 39.34
C THR A 985 80.02 -24.62 38.51
N ALA A 986 81.07 -24.13 39.18
CA ALA A 986 82.25 -23.59 38.53
C ALA A 986 83.08 -24.70 37.85
N VAL A 987 83.66 -24.36 36.69
CA VAL A 987 84.70 -25.14 36.00
C VAL A 987 85.76 -24.15 35.50
N THR A 988 86.98 -24.26 36.01
CA THR A 988 88.13 -23.45 35.60
C THR A 988 88.83 -24.10 34.41
N LEU A 989 89.12 -23.31 33.38
CA LEU A 989 89.99 -23.71 32.26
C LEU A 989 91.23 -22.82 32.28
N THR A 990 92.41 -23.43 32.40
CA THR A 990 93.70 -22.73 32.50
C THR A 990 94.68 -23.24 31.45
N ILE A 991 95.25 -22.32 30.68
CA ILE A 991 96.36 -22.59 29.77
C ILE A 991 97.56 -21.76 30.23
N ASN A 992 98.70 -22.41 30.46
CA ASN A 992 99.94 -21.76 30.89
C ASN A 992 101.06 -21.93 29.85
N SER A 993 101.69 -20.83 29.44
CA SER A 993 102.89 -20.83 28.59
C SER A 993 104.17 -20.79 29.44
N ILE A 994 105.13 -21.69 29.20
CA ILE A 994 106.46 -21.65 29.85
C ILE A 994 107.37 -20.64 29.10
N PRO A 995 108.14 -19.78 29.80
CA PRO A 995 109.17 -18.94 29.17
C PRO A 995 110.24 -19.78 28.47
N VAL A 996 110.71 -19.32 27.31
CA VAL A 996 111.84 -19.94 26.60
C VAL A 996 113.14 -19.58 27.31
N ALA A 997 114.05 -20.55 27.48
CA ALA A 997 115.39 -20.29 28.01
C ALA A 997 116.25 -19.50 27.00
N SER A 998 117.17 -18.69 27.54
CA SER A 998 118.09 -17.80 26.80
C SER A 998 119.21 -18.54 26.08
#